data_AF-A0A1H5UJX2-F1
#
_entry.id   AF-A0A1H5UJX2-F1
#
_cell.length_a   1.000
_cell.length_b   1.000
_cell.length_c   1.000
_cell.angle_alpha   90.00
_cell.angle_beta   90.00
_cell.angle_gamma   90.00
#
_symmetry.space_group_name_H-M   'P 1'
#
loop_
_entity.id
_entity.type
_entity.pdbx_description
1 polymer ?
#
loop_
_entity_poly.entity_id
_entity_poly.type
_entity_poly.pdbx_seq_one_letter_code
_entity_poly.pdbx_strand_id
1 'polypeptide(L)'
;MTQTLISRHNDYEGAVLGRTGNFLIGWVRKLSHPDAIITVNLIGDDQWIATARAELILQLEGPQLIMPTEAYGHAFAFNIQLQDWQTIARLETYVANDGYRLPGVVFSHYETHSTHQVHSTNVENYGGLRLWGWAWDILDPDVTQTIYVYEAGRLLAECDANQYCAELDNAVNGHANHGFSLTLPLNLADGCVHKIHVTTAHGQILNGSPISVVSPPATLTTWANALELSQQERSFLTELMERYSSHVPLSLDFSSYRNWLDRFGCAKSYPSSVTSITCAISGDTDAIDTLRSLISQTHPHWTALVCSPFGSLVDARIRYVIPTKWKEHIQSAINQGDSIFSFVISGDTLSTDALSSVVAAFDNSSVQIVYTDCDQIPADGKAPRPWFKPDWDPDLFLAHTPLHHLFATRPGNLPINNPHIGELDAWPWLAVQSVGDNPDAIHHIPRILYHRWKNAELPAHVDAQRSCDAKLAPGLHRTVTDNGENGLAWESPVEWPTVSLIIPTRDHFELLHRCIESLLKTDYPNMEIIVIDNDSVEPDALAYLDHVKSKDVNVIQHPGPFNFSAINNRAVQHTKATLIGFINNDIEAIDRGWLRTMVRHLLRPNVGAVGAKLLWPNGMVQHAGVVLGLHGLVGHTGNNWHKDDAGYFGYNRITRSASAVTAACLLCKREDYLLVNGLDEINFPVNFNDVDFCLKLRSIGKRIVWTPEAQLMHAESASRGRDDTPDRRGRLAREKDRLMQKWHQWITDDPFYNPNLNLDAYSYAGLAIPPRGRATLQSSGKMNDCEDSIAIAGLAERNLNCTSKTDQKYR
;
A
#
# COMPACT_ATOMS: atom_id res chain seq x y z
N MET A 1 31.89 71.79 -1.98
CA MET A 1 30.48 71.98 -2.41
C MET A 1 30.36 71.27 -3.74
N THR A 2 29.61 70.23 -4.02
CA THR A 2 28.58 69.36 -3.37
C THR A 2 28.23 68.46 -4.58
N GLN A 3 28.05 67.14 -4.57
CA GLN A 3 27.80 66.15 -3.54
C GLN A 3 28.06 64.78 -4.21
N THR A 4 28.62 63.87 -3.42
CA THR A 4 28.96 62.49 -3.73
C THR A 4 27.70 61.65 -4.04
N LEU A 5 27.68 60.93 -5.16
CA LEU A 5 26.86 59.72 -5.32
C LEU A 5 27.84 58.54 -5.45
N ILE A 6 28.12 57.93 -4.30
CA ILE A 6 28.84 56.68 -4.17
C ILE A 6 28.00 55.62 -4.91
N SER A 7 28.47 55.13 -6.06
CA SER A 7 27.90 53.94 -6.68
C SER A 7 28.15 52.77 -5.73
N ARG A 8 27.08 52.33 -5.05
CA ARG A 8 27.08 51.18 -4.14
C ARG A 8 27.76 50.00 -4.84
N HIS A 9 28.85 49.49 -4.26
CA HIS A 9 29.33 48.16 -4.62
C HIS A 9 28.16 47.17 -4.42
N ASN A 10 27.81 46.41 -5.45
CA ASN A 10 26.72 45.44 -5.40
C ASN A 10 27.05 44.37 -4.36
N ASP A 11 26.36 44.40 -3.22
CA ASP A 11 26.54 43.47 -2.10
C ASP A 11 25.79 42.14 -2.32
N TYR A 12 25.39 41.83 -3.57
CA TYR A 12 24.58 40.65 -3.90
C TYR A 12 25.10 39.94 -5.16
N GLU A 13 24.97 38.60 -5.16
CA GLU A 13 25.16 37.72 -6.31
C GLU A 13 23.94 36.80 -6.45
N GLY A 14 23.57 36.42 -7.68
CA GLY A 14 22.43 35.54 -7.93
C GLY A 14 22.11 35.40 -9.41
N ALA A 15 21.15 34.54 -9.75
CA ALA A 15 20.63 34.39 -11.11
C ALA A 15 19.26 33.72 -11.13
N VAL A 16 18.47 34.00 -12.16
CA VAL A 16 17.30 33.20 -12.55
C VAL A 16 17.80 32.01 -13.35
N LEU A 17 17.52 30.79 -12.90
CA LEU A 17 17.99 29.56 -13.51
C LEU A 17 17.10 29.12 -14.68
N GLY A 18 15.79 29.41 -14.61
CA GLY A 18 14.84 29.10 -15.68
C GLY A 18 13.46 28.69 -15.17
N ARG A 19 12.62 28.23 -16.10
CA ARG A 19 11.26 27.76 -15.85
C ARG A 19 11.21 26.24 -15.85
N THR A 20 10.52 25.65 -14.87
CA THR A 20 10.17 24.22 -14.83
C THR A 20 8.69 24.09 -14.51
N GLY A 21 7.87 23.66 -15.48
CA GLY A 21 6.42 23.61 -15.32
C GLY A 21 5.82 25.01 -15.07
N ASN A 22 5.13 25.19 -13.95
CA ASN A 22 4.56 26.49 -13.52
C ASN A 22 5.52 27.30 -12.64
N PHE A 23 6.74 26.79 -12.39
CA PHE A 23 7.67 27.41 -11.47
C PHE A 23 8.76 28.19 -12.19
N LEU A 24 9.01 29.43 -11.76
CA LEU A 24 10.24 30.16 -12.06
C LEU A 24 11.21 30.02 -10.90
N ILE A 25 12.42 29.54 -11.17
CA ILE A 25 13.40 29.22 -10.12
C ILE A 25 14.65 30.07 -10.31
N GLY A 26 15.21 30.53 -9.20
CA GLY A 26 16.48 31.24 -9.16
C GLY A 26 17.16 31.13 -7.81
N TRP A 27 18.31 31.77 -7.67
CA TRP A 27 19.04 31.85 -6.42
C TRP A 27 19.63 33.24 -6.21
N VAL A 28 19.86 33.58 -4.95
CA VAL A 28 20.46 34.85 -4.54
C VAL A 28 21.23 34.68 -3.23
N ARG A 29 22.31 35.44 -3.08
CA ARG A 29 23.18 35.52 -1.90
C ARG A 29 23.61 36.96 -1.67
N LYS A 30 23.76 37.35 -0.41
CA LYS A 30 24.35 38.63 -0.01
C LYS A 30 25.80 38.41 0.39
N LEU A 31 26.74 39.12 -0.23
CA LEU A 31 28.17 38.91 -0.03
C LEU A 31 28.62 39.25 1.39
N SER A 32 28.07 40.32 1.98
CA SER A 32 28.37 40.70 3.37
C SER A 32 27.76 39.76 4.42
N HIS A 33 26.68 39.04 4.09
CA HIS A 33 25.97 38.14 5.01
C HIS A 33 25.46 36.90 4.26
N PRO A 34 26.34 35.91 4.00
CA PRO A 34 26.03 34.72 3.19
C PRO A 34 24.80 33.92 3.61
N ASP A 35 24.53 33.84 4.91
CA ASP A 35 23.45 33.04 5.50
C ASP A 35 22.12 33.79 5.61
N ALA A 36 22.04 35.02 5.08
CA ALA A 36 20.82 35.81 5.14
C ALA A 36 19.78 35.31 4.11
N ILE A 37 18.58 34.97 4.59
CA ILE A 37 17.41 34.67 3.75
C ILE A 37 16.90 35.98 3.11
N ILE A 38 17.06 36.09 1.79
CA ILE A 38 16.75 37.30 1.02
C ILE A 38 15.36 37.19 0.40
N THR A 39 14.57 38.27 0.46
CA THR A 39 13.27 38.34 -0.21
C THR A 39 13.44 38.84 -1.64
N VAL A 40 12.82 38.17 -2.61
CA VAL A 40 12.88 38.46 -4.05
C VAL A 40 11.48 38.77 -4.58
N ASN A 41 11.38 39.84 -5.37
CA ASN A 41 10.16 40.25 -6.06
C ASN A 41 10.23 39.85 -7.53
N LEU A 42 9.13 39.31 -8.06
CA LEU A 42 8.93 39.07 -9.48
C LEU A 42 8.12 40.22 -10.08
N ILE A 43 8.64 40.81 -11.15
CA ILE A 43 8.02 41.89 -11.91
C ILE A 43 7.84 41.42 -13.35
N GLY A 44 6.65 41.56 -13.91
CA GLY A 44 6.41 41.33 -15.34
C GLY A 44 5.83 42.57 -15.99
N ASP A 45 6.39 42.94 -17.14
CA ASP A 45 6.02 44.15 -17.89
C ASP A 45 5.86 45.39 -16.99
N ASP A 46 6.82 45.56 -16.07
CA ASP A 46 6.92 46.65 -15.08
C ASP A 46 5.82 46.65 -13.98
N GLN A 47 5.03 45.58 -13.84
CA GLN A 47 4.07 45.35 -12.75
C GLN A 47 4.53 44.27 -11.77
N TRP A 48 4.25 44.48 -10.48
CA TRP A 48 4.54 43.50 -9.44
C TRP A 48 3.60 42.29 -9.53
N ILE A 49 4.15 41.08 -9.58
CA ILE A 49 3.38 39.83 -9.71
C ILE A 49 3.35 39.07 -8.39
N ALA A 50 4.51 38.83 -7.79
CA ALA A 50 4.64 37.98 -6.60
C ALA A 50 5.94 38.28 -5.84
N THR A 51 6.00 37.82 -4.58
CA THR A 51 7.19 37.88 -3.73
C THR A 51 7.46 36.50 -3.13
N ALA A 52 8.74 36.09 -3.10
CA ALA A 52 9.19 34.85 -2.51
C ALA A 52 10.40 35.10 -1.59
N ARG A 53 10.56 34.29 -0.54
CA ARG A 53 11.78 34.27 0.26
C ARG A 53 12.73 33.22 -0.29
N ALA A 54 13.98 33.59 -0.50
CA ALA A 54 15.03 32.68 -0.88
C ALA A 54 15.44 31.88 0.37
N GLU A 55 14.70 30.82 0.68
CA GLU A 55 14.88 29.98 1.87
C GLU A 55 15.15 28.50 1.53
N LEU A 56 15.06 28.14 0.26
CA LEU A 56 15.43 26.82 -0.24
C LEU A 56 16.96 26.73 -0.32
N ILE A 57 17.55 25.57 -0.02
CA ILE A 57 18.99 25.35 -0.17
C ILE A 57 19.23 24.63 -1.50
N LEU A 58 19.94 25.26 -2.43
CA LEU A 58 20.38 24.63 -3.67
C LEU A 58 21.75 23.99 -3.43
N GLN A 59 21.81 22.66 -3.36
CA GLN A 59 23.04 21.91 -3.63
C GLN A 59 23.11 21.65 -5.14
N LEU A 60 23.94 22.41 -5.84
CA LEU A 60 24.19 22.22 -7.28
C LEU A 60 25.49 21.43 -7.45
N GLU A 61 25.40 20.13 -7.67
CA GLU A 61 26.51 19.33 -8.22
C GLU A 61 26.23 19.03 -9.70
N GLY A 62 27.00 19.65 -10.61
CA GLY A 62 26.94 19.40 -12.05
C GLY A 62 27.78 20.37 -12.89
N PRO A 63 28.25 19.98 -14.09
CA PRO A 63 29.53 20.43 -14.66
C PRO A 63 29.51 21.77 -15.43
N GLN A 64 28.46 22.60 -15.31
CA GLN A 64 28.30 23.76 -16.21
C GLN A 64 28.20 25.14 -15.57
N LEU A 65 28.50 25.31 -14.27
CA LEU A 65 28.85 26.62 -13.73
C LEU A 65 29.92 26.47 -12.65
N ILE A 66 31.17 26.82 -12.99
CA ILE A 66 32.25 26.96 -12.01
C ILE A 66 31.95 28.24 -11.20
N MET A 67 31.34 28.07 -10.03
CA MET A 67 31.39 29.10 -8.99
C MET A 67 32.68 28.87 -8.20
N PRO A 68 33.55 29.88 -8.06
CA PRO A 68 34.74 29.73 -7.24
C PRO A 68 34.31 29.72 -5.77
N THR A 69 34.54 28.59 -5.11
CA THR A 69 34.53 28.35 -3.65
C THR A 69 33.18 28.16 -2.94
N GLU A 70 33.22 27.28 -1.93
CA GLU A 70 32.17 26.79 -1.01
C GLU A 70 31.21 27.89 -0.50
N ALA A 71 30.14 28.16 -1.23
CA ALA A 71 29.16 29.19 -0.88
C ALA A 71 27.73 28.70 -1.06
N TYR A 72 27.00 28.55 0.05
CA TYR A 72 25.56 28.33 0.07
C TYR A 72 24.85 29.58 -0.50
N GLY A 73 24.19 29.43 -1.66
CA GLY A 73 23.20 30.39 -2.13
C GLY A 73 21.81 29.92 -1.71
N HIS A 74 20.92 30.85 -1.35
CA HIS A 74 19.53 30.49 -1.09
C HIS A 74 18.71 30.60 -2.37
N ALA A 75 17.91 29.57 -2.65
CA ALA A 75 17.05 29.48 -3.80
C ALA A 75 15.65 29.99 -3.49
N PHE A 76 14.99 30.52 -4.52
CA PHE A 76 13.59 30.91 -4.50
C PHE A 76 12.86 30.27 -5.68
N ALA A 77 11.57 30.02 -5.50
CA ALA A 77 10.67 29.57 -6.55
C ALA A 77 9.37 30.36 -6.51
N PHE A 78 8.92 30.83 -7.68
CA PHE A 78 7.59 31.42 -7.85
C PHE A 78 6.69 30.41 -8.54
N ASN A 79 5.54 30.08 -7.95
CA ASN A 79 4.48 29.34 -8.64
C ASN A 79 3.59 30.35 -9.37
N ILE A 80 3.61 30.36 -10.69
CA ILE A 80 2.87 31.31 -11.52
C ILE A 80 1.83 30.52 -12.31
N GLN A 81 0.56 30.93 -12.22
CA GLN A 81 -0.55 30.26 -12.91
C GLN A 81 -0.37 30.36 -14.43
N LEU A 82 -0.70 29.30 -15.17
CA LEU A 82 -0.50 29.19 -16.64
C LEU A 82 -1.09 30.35 -17.45
N GLN A 83 -2.18 30.94 -16.96
CA GLN A 83 -2.88 32.07 -17.59
C GLN A 83 -2.06 33.37 -17.56
N ASP A 84 -1.23 33.56 -16.52
CA ASP A 84 -0.38 34.75 -16.35
C ASP A 84 0.90 34.67 -17.21
N TRP A 85 1.31 33.47 -17.65
CA TRP A 85 2.50 33.30 -18.48
C TRP A 85 2.30 33.69 -19.94
N GLN A 86 1.06 33.67 -20.42
CA GLN A 86 0.73 33.90 -21.83
C GLN A 86 0.55 35.38 -22.18
N THR A 87 0.34 36.24 -21.18
CA THR A 87 0.08 37.68 -21.36
C THR A 87 1.29 38.57 -21.07
N ILE A 88 2.33 38.02 -20.42
CA ILE A 88 3.50 38.77 -19.95
C ILE A 88 4.68 38.56 -20.89
N ALA A 89 5.16 39.66 -21.49
CA ALA A 89 6.21 39.62 -22.50
C ALA A 89 7.62 39.49 -21.88
N ARG A 90 7.84 40.10 -20.71
CA ARG A 90 9.12 40.08 -20.01
C ARG A 90 8.95 39.88 -18.50
N LEU A 91 9.64 38.88 -17.96
CA LEU A 91 9.74 38.65 -16.51
C LEU A 91 11.13 38.99 -15.99
N GLU A 92 11.18 39.72 -14.88
CA GLU A 92 12.40 40.15 -14.20
C GLU A 92 12.29 39.96 -12.69
N THR A 93 13.39 39.64 -12.02
CA THR A 93 13.42 39.44 -10.57
C THR A 93 14.36 40.42 -9.87
N TYR A 94 13.93 40.97 -8.73
CA TYR A 94 14.66 41.97 -7.97
C TYR A 94 14.76 41.61 -6.49
N VAL A 95 15.90 41.89 -5.85
CA VAL A 95 16.02 41.86 -4.39
C VAL A 95 15.12 42.93 -3.78
N ALA A 96 14.17 42.52 -2.95
CA ALA A 96 13.22 43.42 -2.31
C ALA A 96 13.95 44.49 -1.47
N ASN A 97 13.47 45.74 -1.54
CA ASN A 97 13.99 46.93 -0.83
C ASN A 97 15.38 47.46 -1.25
N ASP A 98 16.23 46.66 -1.89
CA ASP A 98 17.53 47.12 -2.41
C ASP A 98 17.50 47.43 -3.92
N GLY A 99 16.54 46.85 -4.65
CA GLY A 99 16.33 47.09 -6.08
C GLY A 99 17.40 46.45 -6.97
N TYR A 100 18.25 45.58 -6.43
CA TYR A 100 19.23 44.83 -7.20
C TYR A 100 18.54 43.82 -8.11
N ARG A 101 18.75 43.93 -9.43
CA ARG A 101 18.17 43.05 -10.45
C ARG A 101 19.01 41.78 -10.60
N LEU A 102 18.39 40.62 -10.49
CA LEU A 102 19.08 39.35 -10.74
C LEU A 102 19.27 39.12 -12.26
N PRO A 103 20.45 38.67 -12.70
CA PRO A 103 20.71 38.23 -14.08
C PRO A 103 19.82 37.05 -14.51
N GLY A 104 19.44 37.02 -15.79
CA GLY A 104 18.56 35.99 -16.39
C GLY A 104 17.16 36.53 -16.68
N VAL A 105 16.83 36.74 -17.96
CA VAL A 105 15.48 37.10 -18.41
C VAL A 105 14.88 35.88 -19.09
N VAL A 106 13.66 35.50 -18.70
CA VAL A 106 12.91 34.44 -19.38
C VAL A 106 11.90 35.11 -20.32
N PHE A 107 12.07 34.90 -21.62
CA PHE A 107 11.10 35.29 -22.65
C PHE A 107 10.13 34.13 -22.87
N SER A 108 8.83 34.42 -22.98
CA SER A 108 7.77 33.41 -22.94
C SER A 108 7.61 32.56 -24.20
N HIS A 109 8.38 32.79 -25.27
CA HIS A 109 8.20 32.10 -26.56
C HIS A 109 9.52 31.49 -27.07
N TYR A 110 9.60 30.16 -27.09
CA TYR A 110 10.57 29.37 -27.86
C TYR A 110 9.82 28.31 -28.67
N GLU A 111 10.09 28.30 -29.98
CA GLU A 111 9.45 27.47 -31.01
C GLU A 111 9.84 25.99 -30.90
N THR A 112 8.84 25.10 -30.91
CA THR A 112 9.02 23.65 -31.06
C THR A 112 8.67 23.20 -32.48
N HIS A 113 9.55 22.46 -33.13
CA HIS A 113 9.23 21.61 -34.27
C HIS A 113 9.65 20.17 -33.95
N SER A 114 8.69 19.36 -33.49
CA SER A 114 8.73 17.90 -33.59
C SER A 114 7.31 17.41 -33.84
N THR A 115 7.06 16.93 -35.05
CA THR A 115 5.76 16.42 -35.50
C THR A 115 5.52 15.01 -34.94
N HIS A 116 4.91 14.91 -33.76
CA HIS A 116 4.19 13.71 -33.34
C HIS A 116 2.79 13.74 -33.97
N GLN A 117 2.43 12.75 -34.78
CA GLN A 117 1.05 12.58 -35.25
C GLN A 117 0.17 12.15 -34.07
N VAL A 118 -0.68 13.04 -33.58
CA VAL A 118 -1.72 12.71 -32.62
C VAL A 118 -2.82 11.95 -33.36
N HIS A 119 -3.24 10.79 -32.82
CA HIS A 119 -4.33 10.00 -33.38
C HIS A 119 -5.65 10.77 -33.29
N SER A 120 -6.48 10.70 -34.32
CA SER A 120 -7.78 11.39 -34.36
C SER A 120 -8.79 10.91 -33.34
N THR A 121 -8.54 9.79 -32.68
CA THR A 121 -9.39 9.25 -31.61
C THR A 121 -8.56 8.63 -30.50
N ASN A 122 -9.04 8.72 -29.25
CA ASN A 122 -8.51 8.03 -28.08
C ASN A 122 -9.60 7.87 -27.00
N VAL A 123 -9.49 6.83 -26.18
CA VAL A 123 -10.33 6.62 -25.00
C VAL A 123 -9.56 5.92 -23.88
N GLU A 124 -9.77 6.37 -22.65
CA GLU A 124 -9.11 5.91 -21.42
C GLU A 124 -10.10 5.87 -20.24
N ASN A 125 -9.72 5.18 -19.16
CA ASN A 125 -10.48 5.06 -17.91
C ASN A 125 -9.74 5.76 -16.75
N TYR A 126 -10.43 6.63 -16.00
CA TYR A 126 -9.88 7.32 -14.81
C TYR A 126 -9.89 6.46 -13.52
N GLY A 127 -10.41 5.24 -13.58
CA GLY A 127 -10.80 4.42 -12.43
C GLY A 127 -12.31 4.52 -12.17
N GLY A 128 -12.92 3.42 -11.72
CA GLY A 128 -14.37 3.32 -11.56
C GLY A 128 -15.11 3.32 -12.91
N LEU A 129 -16.27 3.96 -12.99
CA LEU A 129 -17.15 3.97 -14.18
C LEU A 129 -16.97 5.16 -15.13
N ARG A 130 -15.90 5.96 -15.00
CA ARG A 130 -15.72 7.17 -15.83
C ARG A 130 -14.71 6.95 -16.95
N LEU A 131 -15.14 7.19 -18.18
CA LEU A 131 -14.28 7.23 -19.36
C LEU A 131 -13.99 8.67 -19.77
N TRP A 132 -12.84 8.86 -20.40
CA TRP A 132 -12.47 10.11 -21.03
C TRP A 132 -11.69 9.83 -22.31
N GLY A 133 -11.65 10.81 -23.20
CA GLY A 133 -10.85 10.69 -24.41
C GLY A 133 -11.13 11.84 -25.36
N TRP A 134 -10.83 11.63 -26.63
CA TRP A 134 -11.15 12.57 -27.68
C TRP A 134 -11.50 11.86 -28.99
N ALA A 135 -12.25 12.56 -29.85
CA ALA A 135 -12.50 12.13 -31.22
C ALA A 135 -12.78 13.33 -32.12
N TRP A 136 -12.05 13.44 -33.23
CA TRP A 136 -12.31 14.42 -34.26
C TRP A 136 -12.24 13.80 -35.65
N ASP A 137 -12.93 14.39 -36.62
CA ASP A 137 -12.80 14.01 -38.02
C ASP A 137 -11.63 14.77 -38.65
N ILE A 138 -10.66 14.04 -39.21
CA ILE A 138 -9.49 14.65 -39.87
C ILE A 138 -9.92 15.40 -41.15
N LEU A 139 -10.99 14.94 -41.80
CA LEU A 139 -11.51 15.53 -43.04
C LEU A 139 -12.45 16.70 -42.79
N ASP A 140 -13.10 16.75 -41.63
CA ASP A 140 -13.99 17.83 -41.22
C ASP A 140 -13.84 18.16 -39.71
N PRO A 141 -12.76 18.87 -39.33
CA PRO A 141 -12.44 19.15 -37.92
C PRO A 141 -13.47 20.02 -37.21
N ASP A 142 -14.36 20.70 -37.93
CA ASP A 142 -15.42 21.51 -37.32
C ASP A 142 -16.63 20.67 -36.88
N VAL A 143 -16.67 19.38 -37.28
CA VAL A 143 -17.76 18.46 -36.93
C VAL A 143 -17.46 17.73 -35.62
N THR A 144 -18.28 18.01 -34.61
CA THR A 144 -18.33 17.26 -33.36
C THR A 144 -18.68 15.79 -33.61
N GLN A 145 -17.82 14.88 -33.14
CA GLN A 145 -18.09 13.44 -33.20
C GLN A 145 -18.96 12.99 -32.02
N THR A 146 -20.00 12.21 -32.27
CA THR A 146 -20.74 11.51 -31.22
C THR A 146 -20.10 10.15 -30.94
N ILE A 147 -19.88 9.87 -29.66
CA ILE A 147 -19.30 8.65 -29.12
C ILE A 147 -20.39 7.74 -28.59
N TYR A 148 -20.33 6.46 -28.97
CA TYR A 148 -21.22 5.40 -28.53
C TYR A 148 -20.42 4.35 -27.75
N VAL A 149 -21.01 3.86 -26.66
CA VAL A 149 -20.38 2.92 -25.77
C VAL A 149 -21.22 1.67 -25.63
N TYR A 150 -20.64 0.50 -25.87
CA TYR A 150 -21.34 -0.79 -25.89
C TYR A 150 -20.72 -1.81 -24.96
N GLU A 151 -21.55 -2.71 -24.44
CA GLU A 151 -21.13 -3.97 -23.83
C GLU A 151 -21.97 -5.09 -24.40
N ALA A 152 -21.33 -6.16 -24.89
CA ALA A 152 -22.01 -7.31 -25.51
C ALA A 152 -23.06 -6.93 -26.59
N GLY A 153 -22.81 -5.84 -27.35
CA GLY A 153 -23.70 -5.33 -28.39
C GLY A 153 -24.88 -4.48 -27.88
N ARG A 154 -25.02 -4.29 -26.56
CA ARG A 154 -25.99 -3.36 -25.97
C ARG A 154 -25.37 -1.99 -25.81
N LEU A 155 -26.06 -0.95 -26.28
CA LEU A 155 -25.66 0.45 -26.04
C LEU A 155 -25.82 0.79 -24.55
N LEU A 156 -24.74 1.27 -23.95
CA LEU A 156 -24.64 1.63 -22.53
C LEU A 156 -24.72 3.14 -22.30
N ALA A 157 -24.05 3.93 -23.14
CA ALA A 157 -23.99 5.38 -23.01
C ALA A 157 -23.57 6.03 -24.35
N GLU A 158 -23.89 7.31 -24.50
CA GLU A 158 -23.45 8.14 -25.62
C GLU A 158 -23.09 9.55 -25.14
N CYS A 159 -22.16 10.22 -25.82
CA CYS A 159 -21.80 11.61 -25.55
C CYS A 159 -21.17 12.27 -26.77
N ASP A 160 -21.17 13.59 -26.81
CA ASP A 160 -20.50 14.36 -27.85
C ASP A 160 -19.06 14.72 -27.45
N ALA A 161 -18.13 14.57 -28.40
CA ALA A 161 -16.74 14.96 -28.25
C ALA A 161 -16.57 16.46 -28.55
N ASN A 162 -17.04 17.30 -27.63
CA ASN A 162 -17.07 18.77 -27.74
C ASN A 162 -16.36 19.52 -26.61
N GLN A 163 -15.70 18.79 -25.70
CA GLN A 163 -14.99 19.35 -24.55
C GLN A 163 -13.58 19.79 -24.95
N TYR A 164 -13.08 20.84 -24.32
CA TYR A 164 -11.70 21.25 -24.52
C TYR A 164 -10.73 20.16 -24.03
N CYS A 165 -9.78 19.78 -24.89
CA CYS A 165 -8.75 18.78 -24.63
C CYS A 165 -7.39 19.39 -24.95
N ALA A 166 -6.65 19.77 -23.90
CA ALA A 166 -5.34 20.40 -24.02
C ALA A 166 -4.32 19.56 -24.82
N GLU A 167 -4.51 18.24 -24.89
CA GLU A 167 -3.67 17.33 -25.66
C GLU A 167 -3.79 17.53 -27.19
N LEU A 168 -4.83 18.23 -27.65
CA LEU A 168 -5.12 18.47 -29.07
C LEU A 168 -4.72 19.86 -29.57
N ASP A 169 -4.27 20.75 -28.68
CA ASP A 169 -3.93 22.15 -29.01
C ASP A 169 -2.93 22.26 -30.17
N ASN A 170 -1.94 21.36 -30.22
CA ASN A 170 -0.90 21.35 -31.24
C ASN A 170 -1.25 20.47 -32.47
N ALA A 171 -2.32 19.67 -32.39
CA ALA A 171 -2.63 18.62 -33.36
C ALA A 171 -3.69 19.01 -34.39
N VAL A 172 -4.63 19.88 -34.02
CA VAL A 172 -5.81 20.22 -34.83
C VAL A 172 -5.87 21.72 -35.12
N ASN A 173 -4.70 22.37 -35.32
CA ASN A 173 -4.60 23.80 -35.70
C ASN A 173 -5.51 24.74 -34.86
N GLY A 174 -5.54 24.58 -33.54
CA GLY A 174 -6.35 25.41 -32.64
C GLY A 174 -7.80 24.95 -32.41
N HIS A 175 -8.21 23.80 -32.95
CA HIS A 175 -9.50 23.16 -32.65
C HIS A 175 -9.34 22.10 -31.54
N ALA A 176 -9.26 22.54 -30.29
CA ALA A 176 -9.07 21.62 -29.15
C ALA A 176 -10.37 21.13 -28.51
N ASN A 177 -11.54 21.51 -29.03
CA ASN A 177 -12.85 21.14 -28.49
C ASN A 177 -13.33 19.78 -29.00
N HIS A 178 -12.48 18.75 -28.91
CA HIS A 178 -12.79 17.39 -29.38
C HIS A 178 -12.66 16.33 -28.28
N GLY A 179 -12.53 16.75 -27.02
CA GLY A 179 -12.55 15.87 -25.86
C GLY A 179 -13.96 15.40 -25.52
N PHE A 180 -14.06 14.27 -24.84
CA PHE A 180 -15.27 13.82 -24.18
C PHE A 180 -14.94 13.25 -22.81
N SER A 181 -15.93 13.29 -21.93
CA SER A 181 -15.96 12.50 -20.71
C SER A 181 -17.36 11.95 -20.53
N LEU A 182 -17.46 10.65 -20.24
CA LEU A 182 -18.73 9.97 -20.07
C LEU A 182 -18.68 9.05 -18.86
N THR A 183 -19.83 8.84 -18.22
CA THR A 183 -19.97 7.90 -17.10
C THR A 183 -20.80 6.71 -17.55
N LEU A 184 -20.28 5.51 -17.29
CA LEU A 184 -20.93 4.25 -17.65
C LEU A 184 -22.08 3.91 -16.68
N PRO A 185 -23.04 3.07 -17.12
CA PRO A 185 -24.15 2.64 -16.28
C PRO A 185 -23.72 2.02 -14.96
N LEU A 186 -24.45 2.35 -13.90
CA LEU A 186 -24.16 1.92 -12.53
C LEU A 186 -24.21 0.40 -12.34
N ASN A 187 -24.98 -0.31 -13.15
CA ASN A 187 -25.05 -1.77 -13.09
C ASN A 187 -23.73 -2.46 -13.48
N LEU A 188 -22.71 -1.70 -13.89
CA LEU A 188 -21.34 -2.17 -14.11
C LEU A 188 -20.43 -1.95 -12.88
N ALA A 189 -20.96 -1.38 -11.79
CA ALA A 189 -20.29 -1.24 -10.49
C ALA A 189 -20.69 -2.36 -9.53
N ASP A 190 -20.65 -3.59 -10.03
CA ASP A 190 -20.95 -4.82 -9.29
C ASP A 190 -19.68 -5.51 -8.76
N GLY A 191 -18.50 -4.90 -8.96
CA GLY A 191 -17.19 -5.47 -8.65
C GLY A 191 -16.67 -6.46 -9.71
N CYS A 192 -17.42 -6.70 -10.78
CA CYS A 192 -17.02 -7.52 -11.91
C CYS A 192 -16.25 -6.71 -12.97
N VAL A 193 -15.58 -7.44 -13.86
CA VAL A 193 -14.87 -6.86 -15.01
C VAL A 193 -15.84 -6.72 -16.18
N HIS A 194 -16.05 -5.49 -16.63
CA HIS A 194 -16.87 -5.15 -17.79
C HIS A 194 -16.01 -4.76 -18.98
N LYS A 195 -16.32 -5.31 -20.17
CA LYS A 195 -15.60 -5.02 -21.43
C LYS A 195 -16.39 -4.04 -22.28
N ILE A 196 -15.87 -2.83 -22.37
CA ILE A 196 -16.54 -1.68 -22.92
C ILE A 196 -15.97 -1.33 -24.29
N HIS A 197 -16.80 -1.41 -25.32
CA HIS A 197 -16.43 -1.05 -26.69
C HIS A 197 -16.89 0.37 -26.98
N VAL A 198 -16.01 1.21 -27.50
CA VAL A 198 -16.28 2.62 -27.74
C VAL A 198 -16.07 2.92 -29.22
N THR A 199 -17.08 3.49 -29.87
CA THR A 199 -17.07 3.82 -31.30
C THR A 199 -17.60 5.23 -31.57
N THR A 200 -17.31 5.80 -32.73
CA THR A 200 -17.99 7.01 -33.24
C THR A 200 -19.34 6.65 -33.88
N ALA A 201 -20.16 7.66 -34.21
CA ALA A 201 -21.42 7.51 -34.96
C ALA A 201 -21.28 6.78 -36.30
N HIS A 202 -20.09 6.88 -36.92
CA HIS A 202 -19.78 6.22 -38.19
C HIS A 202 -19.21 4.80 -38.01
N GLY A 203 -19.19 4.29 -36.78
CA GLY A 203 -18.70 2.95 -36.45
C GLY A 203 -17.18 2.83 -36.36
N GLN A 204 -16.44 3.95 -36.33
CA GLN A 204 -14.99 3.92 -36.10
C GLN A 204 -14.71 3.57 -34.64
N ILE A 205 -13.96 2.49 -34.39
CA ILE A 205 -13.54 2.11 -33.05
C ILE A 205 -12.46 3.10 -32.57
N LEU A 206 -12.64 3.64 -31.35
CA LEU A 206 -11.68 4.58 -30.78
C LEU A 206 -10.40 3.83 -30.35
N ASN A 207 -9.25 4.50 -30.47
CA ASN A 207 -8.00 3.97 -29.92
C ASN A 207 -8.12 3.79 -28.40
N GLY A 208 -7.69 2.65 -27.86
CA GLY A 208 -7.93 2.27 -26.45
C GLY A 208 -9.18 1.40 -26.21
N SER A 209 -10.11 1.31 -27.17
CA SER A 209 -11.26 0.39 -27.10
C SER A 209 -10.91 -1.02 -27.64
N PRO A 210 -11.38 -2.11 -27.01
CA PRO A 210 -12.24 -2.13 -25.83
C PRO A 210 -11.47 -1.85 -24.52
N ILE A 211 -12.11 -1.10 -23.63
CA ILE A 211 -11.60 -0.77 -22.28
C ILE A 211 -12.19 -1.74 -21.26
N SER A 212 -11.39 -2.12 -20.27
CA SER A 212 -11.89 -2.89 -19.13
C SER A 212 -12.21 -1.98 -17.95
N VAL A 213 -13.38 -2.18 -17.35
CA VAL A 213 -13.89 -1.37 -16.25
C VAL A 213 -14.23 -2.28 -15.08
N VAL A 214 -13.74 -1.94 -13.88
CA VAL A 214 -14.05 -2.63 -12.62
C VAL A 214 -14.34 -1.56 -11.58
N SER A 215 -15.51 -1.62 -10.95
CA SER A 215 -15.87 -0.72 -9.86
C SER A 215 -16.58 -1.49 -8.75
N PRO A 216 -16.08 -1.49 -7.50
CA PRO A 216 -16.76 -2.16 -6.39
C PRO A 216 -18.09 -1.45 -6.03
N PRO A 217 -19.07 -2.19 -5.47
CA PRO A 217 -20.35 -1.61 -5.08
C PRO A 217 -20.22 -0.85 -3.76
N ALA A 218 -19.93 0.46 -3.84
CA ALA A 218 -20.38 1.48 -2.89
C ALA A 218 -19.83 2.86 -3.26
N THR A 219 -20.63 3.66 -3.96
CA THR A 219 -20.47 5.12 -4.01
C THR A 219 -21.82 5.79 -3.78
N LEU A 220 -21.85 7.01 -3.26
CA LEU A 220 -23.09 7.82 -3.11
C LEU A 220 -23.87 7.95 -4.44
N THR A 221 -23.17 7.87 -5.57
CA THR A 221 -23.71 7.74 -6.94
C THR A 221 -24.67 6.57 -7.11
N THR A 222 -24.41 5.49 -6.39
CA THR A 222 -25.20 4.25 -6.43
C THR A 222 -26.59 4.47 -5.83
N TRP A 223 -26.65 5.27 -4.77
CA TRP A 223 -27.92 5.60 -4.10
C TRP A 223 -28.67 6.69 -4.86
N ALA A 224 -27.95 7.66 -5.42
CA ALA A 224 -28.48 8.71 -6.28
C ALA A 224 -29.30 8.17 -7.47
N ASN A 225 -28.77 7.16 -8.16
CA ASN A 225 -29.39 6.60 -9.36
C ASN A 225 -30.49 5.56 -9.07
N ALA A 226 -30.57 5.04 -7.85
CA ALA A 226 -31.69 4.20 -7.41
C ALA A 226 -32.94 5.02 -7.05
N LEU A 227 -32.82 6.35 -7.01
CA LEU A 227 -33.93 7.27 -6.79
C LEU A 227 -34.51 7.69 -8.15
N GLU A 228 -35.84 7.73 -8.26
CA GLU A 228 -36.52 8.27 -9.45
C GLU A 228 -36.40 9.81 -9.49
N LEU A 229 -35.24 10.30 -9.95
CA LEU A 229 -34.93 11.72 -10.03
C LEU A 229 -35.19 12.29 -11.42
N SER A 230 -35.70 13.51 -11.48
CA SER A 230 -35.76 14.31 -12.71
C SER A 230 -34.35 14.65 -13.23
N GLN A 231 -34.24 15.07 -14.49
CA GLN A 231 -32.95 15.41 -15.11
C GLN A 231 -32.23 16.54 -14.36
N GLN A 232 -32.97 17.52 -13.85
CA GLN A 232 -32.41 18.63 -13.09
C GLN A 232 -31.86 18.19 -11.72
N GLU A 233 -32.55 17.25 -11.05
CA GLU A 233 -32.09 16.64 -9.80
C GLU A 233 -30.87 15.75 -10.01
N ARG A 234 -30.78 15.01 -11.12
CA ARG A 234 -29.59 14.21 -11.47
C ARG A 234 -28.37 15.08 -11.73
N SER A 235 -28.52 16.16 -12.50
CA SER A 235 -27.42 17.10 -12.76
C SER A 235 -26.95 17.77 -11.47
N PHE A 236 -27.88 18.22 -10.63
CA PHE A 236 -27.54 18.79 -9.32
C PHE A 236 -26.83 17.76 -8.42
N LEU A 237 -27.33 16.52 -8.37
CA LEU A 237 -26.75 15.47 -7.54
C LEU A 237 -25.37 15.04 -8.06
N THR A 238 -25.17 14.99 -9.38
CA THR A 238 -23.86 14.74 -10.01
C THR A 238 -22.87 15.84 -9.66
N GLU A 239 -23.26 17.11 -9.81
CA GLU A 239 -22.41 18.25 -9.44
C GLU A 239 -22.12 18.26 -7.93
N LEU A 240 -23.12 17.99 -7.09
CA LEU A 240 -22.97 17.86 -5.64
C LEU A 240 -22.00 16.73 -5.29
N MET A 241 -22.03 15.62 -6.03
CA MET A 241 -21.17 14.45 -5.80
C MET A 241 -19.75 14.65 -6.32
N GLU A 242 -19.55 15.33 -7.45
CA GLU A 242 -18.22 15.76 -7.90
C GLU A 242 -17.61 16.75 -6.90
N ARG A 243 -18.42 17.70 -6.42
CA ARG A 243 -18.06 18.57 -5.29
C ARG A 243 -17.79 17.75 -4.03
N TYR A 244 -18.63 16.78 -3.67
CA TYR A 244 -18.42 15.96 -2.48
C TYR A 244 -17.13 15.14 -2.58
N SER A 245 -16.86 14.48 -3.71
CA SER A 245 -15.66 13.66 -3.92
C SER A 245 -14.38 14.49 -4.00
N SER A 246 -14.48 15.77 -4.38
CA SER A 246 -13.34 16.71 -4.34
C SER A 246 -13.14 17.37 -2.96
N HIS A 247 -14.16 17.36 -2.10
CA HIS A 247 -14.13 18.02 -0.79
C HIS A 247 -14.10 17.03 0.39
N VAL A 248 -14.39 15.76 0.16
CA VAL A 248 -14.35 14.69 1.16
C VAL A 248 -13.04 13.94 1.05
N PRO A 249 -12.27 13.87 2.13
CA PRO A 249 -10.95 13.26 2.09
C PRO A 249 -11.07 11.73 1.93
N LEU A 250 -10.12 11.14 1.21
CA LEU A 250 -10.02 9.68 1.02
C LEU A 250 -9.78 8.94 2.34
N SER A 251 -9.12 9.61 3.30
CA SER A 251 -8.91 9.13 4.66
C SER A 251 -8.93 10.28 5.67
N LEU A 252 -9.07 9.95 6.96
CA LEU A 252 -8.88 10.91 8.04
C LEU A 252 -7.50 10.76 8.68
N ASP A 253 -6.95 11.85 9.16
CA ASP A 253 -5.81 11.79 10.07
C ASP A 253 -6.19 11.11 11.40
N PHE A 254 -5.20 10.48 12.07
CA PHE A 254 -5.41 9.81 13.36
C PHE A 254 -5.94 10.75 14.46
N SER A 255 -5.73 12.07 14.37
CA SER A 255 -6.37 13.04 15.27
C SER A 255 -7.90 13.00 15.24
N SER A 256 -8.51 12.51 14.15
CA SER A 256 -9.95 12.35 14.00
C SER A 256 -10.48 11.03 14.55
N TYR A 257 -9.63 10.21 15.17
CA TYR A 257 -9.96 8.85 15.55
C TYR A 257 -11.19 8.73 16.46
N ARG A 258 -11.39 9.64 17.44
CA ARG A 258 -12.60 9.59 18.29
C ARG A 258 -13.88 9.70 17.47
N ASN A 259 -13.95 10.70 16.60
CA ASN A 259 -15.12 10.92 15.73
C ASN A 259 -15.32 9.76 14.76
N TRP A 260 -14.21 9.21 14.25
CA TRP A 260 -14.23 8.03 13.39
C TRP A 260 -14.79 6.80 14.14
N LEU A 261 -14.34 6.56 15.38
CA LEU A 261 -14.78 5.45 16.21
C LEU A 261 -16.25 5.61 16.61
N ASP A 262 -16.68 6.81 16.99
CA ASP A 262 -18.09 7.09 17.31
C ASP A 262 -19.01 6.82 16.10
N ARG A 263 -18.49 7.02 14.87
CA ARG A 263 -19.25 6.83 13.64
C ARG A 263 -19.25 5.38 13.16
N PHE A 264 -18.10 4.72 13.18
CA PHE A 264 -17.89 3.42 12.53
C PHE A 264 -17.68 2.26 13.51
N GLY A 265 -17.33 2.56 14.76
CA GLY A 265 -17.21 1.60 15.85
C GLY A 265 -18.54 1.18 16.48
N CYS A 266 -19.67 1.62 15.93
CA CYS A 266 -21.01 1.27 16.41
C CYS A 266 -21.19 -0.25 16.60
N ALA A 267 -21.89 -0.61 17.68
CA ALA A 267 -22.20 -1.99 17.99
C ALA A 267 -22.96 -2.66 16.84
N LYS A 268 -22.49 -3.84 16.43
CA LYS A 268 -23.17 -4.70 15.47
C LYS A 268 -24.13 -5.62 16.20
N SER A 269 -25.26 -5.89 15.56
CA SER A 269 -26.19 -6.92 16.00
C SER A 269 -25.73 -8.26 15.46
N TYR A 270 -25.62 -9.25 16.35
CA TYR A 270 -25.33 -10.64 16.00
C TYR A 270 -26.52 -11.52 16.36
N PRO A 271 -26.74 -12.64 15.65
CA PRO A 271 -27.72 -13.64 16.07
C PRO A 271 -27.43 -14.09 17.49
N SER A 272 -28.48 -14.39 18.26
CA SER A 272 -28.31 -14.92 19.62
C SER A 272 -27.62 -16.28 19.55
N SER A 273 -26.39 -16.35 20.08
CA SER A 273 -25.65 -17.59 20.28
C SER A 273 -25.82 -18.08 21.71
N VAL A 274 -25.93 -19.39 21.90
CA VAL A 274 -25.98 -20.03 23.23
C VAL A 274 -24.59 -20.38 23.76
N THR A 275 -23.55 -20.20 22.94
CA THR A 275 -22.16 -20.50 23.30
C THR A 275 -21.73 -19.62 24.46
N SER A 276 -21.25 -20.25 25.53
CA SER A 276 -20.82 -19.52 26.72
C SER A 276 -19.37 -19.03 26.60
N ILE A 277 -19.07 -17.87 27.19
CA ILE A 277 -17.72 -17.32 27.27
C ILE A 277 -17.34 -17.00 28.73
N THR A 278 -16.18 -17.47 29.16
CA THR A 278 -15.61 -17.20 30.48
C THR A 278 -14.47 -16.20 30.34
N CYS A 279 -14.65 -15.03 30.97
CA CYS A 279 -13.64 -13.97 31.01
C CYS A 279 -12.84 -14.06 32.32
N ALA A 280 -11.55 -14.35 32.21
CA ALA A 280 -10.63 -14.24 33.34
C ALA A 280 -10.13 -12.79 33.46
N ILE A 281 -10.22 -12.23 34.66
CA ILE A 281 -9.80 -10.86 34.98
C ILE A 281 -8.78 -10.90 36.10
N SER A 282 -7.62 -10.29 35.87
CA SER A 282 -6.56 -10.12 36.86
C SER A 282 -5.86 -8.77 36.68
N GLY A 283 -5.16 -8.33 37.71
CA GLY A 283 -4.39 -7.09 37.73
C GLY A 283 -4.51 -6.33 39.06
N ASP A 284 -3.63 -5.35 39.24
CA ASP A 284 -3.44 -4.63 40.50
C ASP A 284 -4.39 -3.45 40.71
N THR A 285 -5.28 -3.18 39.75
CA THR A 285 -6.21 -2.05 39.80
C THR A 285 -7.64 -2.49 40.10
N ASP A 286 -8.50 -1.53 40.42
CA ASP A 286 -9.92 -1.80 40.57
C ASP A 286 -10.52 -2.30 39.23
N ALA A 287 -11.17 -3.45 39.26
CA ALA A 287 -11.80 -4.06 38.09
C ALA A 287 -13.23 -3.55 37.83
N ILE A 288 -13.74 -2.58 38.61
CA ILE A 288 -15.14 -2.15 38.56
C ILE A 288 -15.59 -1.71 37.15
N ASP A 289 -14.77 -0.96 36.42
CA ASP A 289 -15.14 -0.48 35.08
C ASP A 289 -15.10 -1.60 34.04
N THR A 290 -14.15 -2.52 34.15
CA THR A 290 -14.13 -3.77 33.37
C THR A 290 -15.41 -4.57 33.60
N LEU A 291 -15.82 -4.77 34.86
CA LEU A 291 -17.02 -5.53 35.21
C LEU A 291 -18.30 -4.82 34.76
N ARG A 292 -18.39 -3.50 34.85
CA ARG A 292 -19.51 -2.72 34.29
C ARG A 292 -19.62 -2.92 32.77
N SER A 293 -18.49 -2.90 32.07
CA SER A 293 -18.46 -3.14 30.62
C SER A 293 -18.83 -4.57 30.23
N LEU A 294 -18.62 -5.56 31.11
CA LEU A 294 -19.12 -6.93 30.94
C LEU A 294 -20.63 -7.02 31.18
N ILE A 295 -21.15 -6.34 32.20
CA ILE A 295 -22.59 -6.29 32.49
C ILE A 295 -23.39 -5.70 31.34
N SER A 296 -22.83 -4.73 30.62
CA SER A 296 -23.46 -4.10 29.45
C SER A 296 -23.33 -4.89 28.14
N GLN A 297 -22.71 -6.08 28.15
CA GLN A 297 -22.55 -6.87 26.94
C GLN A 297 -23.90 -7.35 26.41
N THR A 298 -24.04 -7.26 25.09
CA THR A 298 -25.22 -7.76 24.35
C THR A 298 -25.32 -9.29 24.35
N HIS A 299 -24.18 -10.00 24.47
CA HIS A 299 -24.16 -11.44 24.65
C HIS A 299 -24.55 -11.78 26.10
N PRO A 300 -25.60 -12.58 26.36
CA PRO A 300 -26.04 -12.83 27.73
C PRO A 300 -25.28 -13.98 28.42
N HIS A 301 -24.69 -14.90 27.66
CA HIS A 301 -24.07 -16.14 28.16
C HIS A 301 -22.59 -15.95 28.46
N TRP A 302 -22.28 -15.18 29.50
CA TRP A 302 -20.91 -15.03 29.98
C TRP A 302 -20.78 -15.24 31.49
N THR A 303 -19.56 -15.56 31.91
CA THR A 303 -19.14 -15.64 33.31
C THR A 303 -17.82 -14.92 33.49
N ALA A 304 -17.55 -14.40 34.69
CA ALA A 304 -16.29 -13.73 35.01
C ALA A 304 -15.61 -14.36 36.23
N LEU A 305 -14.34 -14.76 36.07
CA LEU A 305 -13.46 -15.13 37.18
C LEU A 305 -12.54 -13.95 37.47
N VAL A 306 -12.61 -13.39 38.68
CA VAL A 306 -11.95 -12.11 39.00
C VAL A 306 -10.95 -12.30 40.13
N CYS A 307 -9.67 -12.05 39.83
CA CYS A 307 -8.56 -12.01 40.78
C CYS A 307 -7.98 -10.59 40.91
N SER A 308 -8.88 -9.62 41.11
CA SER A 308 -8.57 -8.21 41.34
C SER A 308 -9.53 -7.63 42.36
N PRO A 309 -9.16 -6.57 43.10
CA PRO A 309 -10.11 -5.81 43.90
C PRO A 309 -11.22 -5.23 43.02
N PHE A 310 -12.45 -5.26 43.50
CA PHE A 310 -13.54 -4.47 42.95
C PHE A 310 -14.52 -4.08 44.05
N GLY A 311 -15.20 -2.94 43.87
CA GLY A 311 -16.20 -2.45 44.81
C GLY A 311 -17.40 -3.40 44.99
N SER A 312 -18.42 -2.95 45.73
CA SER A 312 -19.65 -3.73 45.94
C SER A 312 -20.51 -3.78 44.66
N LEU A 313 -20.19 -4.73 43.78
CA LEU A 313 -20.95 -5.10 42.59
C LEU A 313 -21.52 -6.50 42.78
N VAL A 314 -22.84 -6.67 42.56
CA VAL A 314 -23.52 -7.96 42.73
C VAL A 314 -24.12 -8.39 41.40
N ASP A 315 -23.51 -9.41 40.79
CA ASP A 315 -24.03 -10.10 39.61
C ASP A 315 -23.70 -11.60 39.77
N ALA A 316 -24.67 -12.48 39.55
CA ALA A 316 -24.51 -13.92 39.75
C ALA A 316 -23.48 -14.55 38.79
N ARG A 317 -23.14 -13.87 37.68
CA ARG A 317 -22.14 -14.30 36.69
C ARG A 317 -20.71 -13.99 37.12
N ILE A 318 -20.52 -13.16 38.14
CA ILE A 318 -19.21 -12.69 38.61
C ILE A 318 -18.78 -13.50 39.83
N ARG A 319 -17.60 -14.12 39.75
CA ARG A 319 -17.00 -14.88 40.84
C ARG A 319 -15.64 -14.29 41.19
N TYR A 320 -15.55 -13.73 42.40
CA TYR A 320 -14.26 -13.36 42.98
C TYR A 320 -13.47 -14.60 43.38
N VAL A 321 -12.17 -14.61 43.05
CA VAL A 321 -11.23 -15.66 43.40
C VAL A 321 -10.04 -15.02 44.10
N ILE A 322 -9.71 -15.51 45.30
CA ILE A 322 -8.53 -15.05 46.03
C ILE A 322 -7.25 -15.49 45.30
N PRO A 323 -6.18 -14.67 45.29
CA PRO A 323 -4.95 -14.96 44.55
C PRO A 323 -4.35 -16.35 44.80
N THR A 324 -4.38 -16.82 46.05
CA THR A 324 -3.84 -18.14 46.44
C THR A 324 -4.59 -19.32 45.83
N LYS A 325 -5.83 -19.13 45.36
CA LYS A 325 -6.65 -20.17 44.72
C LYS A 325 -6.89 -19.90 43.22
N TRP A 326 -6.23 -18.88 42.66
CA TRP A 326 -6.46 -18.42 41.30
C TRP A 326 -6.23 -19.53 40.26
N LYS A 327 -5.04 -20.13 40.31
CA LYS A 327 -4.64 -21.22 39.41
C LYS A 327 -5.59 -22.42 39.47
N GLU A 328 -5.96 -22.86 40.67
CA GLU A 328 -6.88 -23.99 40.87
C GLU A 328 -8.26 -23.73 40.26
N HIS A 329 -8.77 -22.49 40.37
CA HIS A 329 -10.06 -22.12 39.81
C HIS A 329 -10.03 -22.02 38.28
N ILE A 330 -8.95 -21.45 37.70
CA ILE A 330 -8.74 -21.48 36.25
C ILE A 330 -8.73 -22.92 35.75
N GLN A 331 -7.92 -23.78 36.37
CA GLN A 331 -7.82 -25.18 35.97
C GLN A 331 -9.18 -25.88 36.05
N SER A 332 -9.90 -25.69 37.16
CA SER A 332 -11.25 -26.24 37.30
C SER A 332 -12.22 -25.74 36.24
N ALA A 333 -12.14 -24.47 35.82
CA ALA A 333 -13.00 -23.92 34.78
C ALA A 333 -12.66 -24.50 33.41
N ILE A 334 -11.37 -24.55 33.05
CA ILE A 334 -10.92 -25.14 31.78
C ILE A 334 -11.32 -26.61 31.70
N ASN A 335 -11.21 -27.37 32.80
CA ASN A 335 -11.58 -28.78 32.85
C ASN A 335 -13.08 -29.04 32.64
N GLN A 336 -13.95 -28.06 32.96
CA GLN A 336 -15.37 -28.18 32.66
C GLN A 336 -15.61 -28.15 31.14
N GLY A 337 -14.83 -27.37 30.40
CA GLY A 337 -14.80 -27.41 28.93
C GLY A 337 -16.03 -26.86 28.22
N ASP A 338 -16.96 -26.23 28.94
CA ASP A 338 -18.27 -25.80 28.43
C ASP A 338 -18.28 -24.38 27.84
N SER A 339 -17.15 -23.66 27.90
CA SER A 339 -17.04 -22.25 27.52
C SER A 339 -15.81 -21.93 26.68
N ILE A 340 -15.93 -20.90 25.84
CA ILE A 340 -14.78 -20.20 25.26
C ILE A 340 -14.06 -19.46 26.40
N PHE A 341 -12.73 -19.46 26.38
CA PHE A 341 -11.93 -18.74 27.37
C PHE A 341 -11.34 -17.50 26.78
N SER A 342 -11.53 -16.37 27.46
CA SER A 342 -10.92 -15.09 27.14
C SER A 342 -10.31 -14.48 28.39
N PHE A 343 -9.38 -13.54 28.22
CA PHE A 343 -8.90 -12.75 29.35
C PHE A 343 -8.93 -11.25 29.08
N VAL A 344 -9.07 -10.49 30.15
CA VAL A 344 -9.05 -9.02 30.16
C VAL A 344 -8.29 -8.56 31.40
N ILE A 345 -7.62 -7.42 31.33
CA ILE A 345 -6.90 -6.88 32.48
C ILE A 345 -7.80 -5.91 33.25
N SER A 346 -7.69 -5.93 34.57
CA SER A 346 -8.43 -4.99 35.43
C SER A 346 -8.18 -3.55 34.97
N GLY A 347 -9.26 -2.79 34.76
CA GLY A 347 -9.22 -1.41 34.28
C GLY A 347 -9.59 -1.26 32.81
N ASP A 348 -9.35 -2.27 31.97
CA ASP A 348 -9.75 -2.24 30.56
C ASP A 348 -11.26 -2.33 30.42
N THR A 349 -11.80 -1.71 29.37
CA THR A 349 -13.24 -1.74 29.07
C THR A 349 -13.51 -2.37 27.72
N LEU A 350 -14.66 -3.03 27.61
CA LEU A 350 -15.12 -3.67 26.38
C LEU A 350 -16.17 -2.83 25.66
N SER A 351 -16.15 -2.85 24.33
CA SER A 351 -17.26 -2.35 23.52
C SER A 351 -18.51 -3.22 23.75
N THR A 352 -19.72 -2.67 23.62
CA THR A 352 -20.98 -3.32 24.05
C THR A 352 -21.31 -4.63 23.32
N ASP A 353 -20.75 -4.85 22.14
CA ASP A 353 -20.90 -6.06 21.32
C ASP A 353 -19.61 -6.89 21.21
N ALA A 354 -18.63 -6.64 22.07
CA ALA A 354 -17.35 -7.34 22.06
C ALA A 354 -17.50 -8.85 22.20
N LEU A 355 -18.24 -9.32 23.22
CA LEU A 355 -18.43 -10.76 23.44
C LEU A 355 -19.25 -11.41 22.34
N SER A 356 -20.29 -10.72 21.84
CA SER A 356 -21.11 -11.22 20.72
C SER A 356 -20.26 -11.37 19.46
N SER A 357 -19.39 -10.41 19.17
CA SER A 357 -18.47 -10.44 18.03
C SER A 357 -17.49 -11.60 18.13
N VAL A 358 -16.88 -11.79 19.31
CA VAL A 358 -15.93 -12.88 19.58
C VAL A 358 -16.62 -14.24 19.46
N VAL A 359 -17.78 -14.42 20.09
CA VAL A 359 -18.52 -15.69 20.07
C VAL A 359 -18.97 -16.04 18.64
N ALA A 360 -19.47 -15.07 17.87
CA ALA A 360 -19.88 -15.29 16.48
C ALA A 360 -18.73 -15.78 15.59
N ALA A 361 -17.48 -15.37 15.85
CA ALA A 361 -16.32 -15.87 15.10
C ALA A 361 -16.08 -17.38 15.30
N PHE A 362 -16.47 -17.93 16.46
CA PHE A 362 -16.36 -19.37 16.75
C PHE A 362 -17.50 -20.22 16.17
N ASP A 363 -18.50 -19.62 15.53
CA ASP A 363 -19.51 -20.37 14.76
C ASP A 363 -18.86 -21.12 13.58
N ASN A 364 -17.72 -20.60 13.07
CA ASN A 364 -16.85 -21.38 12.22
C ASN A 364 -16.03 -22.38 13.07
N SER A 365 -16.29 -23.67 12.86
CA SER A 365 -15.60 -24.76 13.57
C SER A 365 -14.08 -24.83 13.31
N SER A 366 -13.58 -24.28 12.20
CA SER A 366 -12.13 -24.21 11.94
C SER A 366 -11.44 -23.25 12.91
N VAL A 367 -12.13 -22.20 13.34
CA VAL A 367 -11.59 -21.17 14.22
C VAL A 367 -11.42 -21.74 15.63
N GLN A 368 -10.18 -21.63 16.12
CA GLN A 368 -9.72 -22.09 17.43
C GLN A 368 -9.27 -20.94 18.32
N ILE A 369 -8.86 -19.83 17.70
CA ILE A 369 -8.33 -18.63 18.33
C ILE A 369 -8.95 -17.41 17.67
N VAL A 370 -9.31 -16.42 18.48
CA VAL A 370 -9.79 -15.12 18.02
C VAL A 370 -9.01 -14.01 18.73
N TYR A 371 -8.63 -12.98 17.98
CA TYR A 371 -8.10 -11.72 18.51
C TYR A 371 -8.71 -10.53 17.79
N THR A 372 -8.59 -9.34 18.39
CA THR A 372 -9.27 -8.14 17.91
C THR A 372 -8.34 -6.93 17.87
N ASP A 373 -8.75 -5.88 17.17
CA ASP A 373 -8.12 -4.57 17.31
C ASP A 373 -8.44 -3.95 18.68
N CYS A 374 -7.63 -2.98 19.07
CA CYS A 374 -7.79 -2.27 20.33
C CYS A 374 -7.32 -0.85 20.20
N ASP A 375 -7.66 -0.02 21.17
CA ASP A 375 -7.01 1.27 21.33
C ASP A 375 -6.51 1.49 22.75
N GLN A 376 -5.95 2.66 22.94
CA GLN A 376 -5.79 3.26 24.24
C GLN A 376 -6.48 4.61 24.21
N ILE A 377 -7.31 4.87 25.23
CA ILE A 377 -7.90 6.19 25.48
C ILE A 377 -7.16 6.78 26.69
N PRO A 378 -6.20 7.71 26.47
CA PRO A 378 -5.44 8.29 27.57
C PRO A 378 -6.33 9.07 28.53
N ALA A 379 -6.13 8.87 29.84
CA ALA A 379 -6.87 9.58 30.90
C ALA A 379 -6.58 11.09 30.93
N ASP A 380 -5.50 11.54 30.31
CA ASP A 380 -5.06 12.95 30.25
C ASP A 380 -5.63 13.72 29.04
N GLY A 381 -6.61 13.15 28.34
CA GLY A 381 -7.26 13.78 27.19
C GLY A 381 -6.43 13.76 25.90
N LYS A 382 -5.22 13.17 25.89
CA LYS A 382 -4.41 12.98 24.67
C LYS A 382 -5.16 12.21 23.58
N ALA A 383 -4.69 12.39 22.34
CA ALA A 383 -5.22 11.68 21.19
C ALA A 383 -5.20 10.16 21.44
N PRO A 384 -6.31 9.44 21.18
CA PRO A 384 -6.32 7.99 21.36
C PRO A 384 -5.35 7.33 20.39
N ARG A 385 -4.87 6.15 20.77
CA ARG A 385 -3.87 5.39 20.01
C ARG A 385 -4.48 4.07 19.57
N PRO A 386 -5.14 4.02 18.40
CA PRO A 386 -5.61 2.76 17.86
C PRO A 386 -4.43 1.88 17.48
N TRP A 387 -4.64 0.59 17.67
CA TRP A 387 -3.77 -0.45 17.17
C TRP A 387 -4.57 -1.35 16.24
N PHE A 388 -4.37 -1.10 14.96
CA PHE A 388 -4.95 -1.83 13.85
C PHE A 388 -3.99 -2.94 13.41
N LYS A 389 -4.31 -4.16 13.80
CA LYS A 389 -3.48 -5.36 13.62
C LYS A 389 -3.74 -5.98 12.24
N PRO A 390 -2.75 -6.64 11.62
CA PRO A 390 -2.98 -7.43 10.42
C PRO A 390 -3.66 -8.76 10.78
N ASP A 391 -3.95 -9.58 9.78
CA ASP A 391 -4.20 -11.01 10.01
C ASP A 391 -2.97 -11.72 10.58
N TRP A 392 -3.16 -12.99 10.95
CA TRP A 392 -2.13 -13.83 11.53
C TRP A 392 -0.84 -13.78 10.71
N ASP A 393 0.19 -13.22 11.34
CA ASP A 393 1.54 -13.16 10.80
C ASP A 393 2.50 -13.70 11.85
N PRO A 394 2.97 -14.95 11.72
CA PRO A 394 3.79 -15.58 12.74
C PRO A 394 5.11 -14.82 12.96
N ASP A 395 5.65 -14.19 11.92
CA ASP A 395 6.90 -13.44 12.00
C ASP A 395 6.74 -12.17 12.84
N LEU A 396 5.75 -11.36 12.49
CA LEU A 396 5.42 -10.15 13.25
C LEU A 396 5.04 -10.50 14.69
N PHE A 397 4.25 -11.55 14.90
CA PHE A 397 3.67 -11.86 16.21
C PHE A 397 4.70 -12.47 17.18
N LEU A 398 5.72 -13.17 16.66
CA LEU A 398 6.84 -13.66 17.46
C LEU A 398 7.80 -12.53 17.88
N ALA A 399 7.93 -11.48 17.08
CA ALA A 399 8.81 -10.34 17.35
C ALA A 399 8.14 -9.27 18.21
N HIS A 400 6.90 -8.91 17.85
CA HIS A 400 6.02 -8.00 18.58
C HIS A 400 4.81 -8.83 19.01
N THR A 401 4.33 -8.78 20.25
CA THR A 401 3.26 -9.70 20.71
C THR A 401 1.88 -9.03 20.67
N PRO A 402 1.18 -8.95 19.52
CA PRO A 402 -0.09 -8.24 19.42
C PRO A 402 -1.28 -9.03 20.00
N LEU A 403 -1.11 -10.31 20.34
CA LEU A 403 -2.12 -11.12 21.00
C LEU A 403 -2.21 -10.74 22.48
N HIS A 404 -2.95 -9.67 22.76
CA HIS A 404 -3.11 -9.14 24.12
C HIS A 404 -4.49 -9.48 24.69
N HIS A 405 -5.18 -8.48 25.23
CA HIS A 405 -6.41 -8.64 25.97
C HIS A 405 -7.57 -8.89 25.00
N LEU A 406 -8.66 -9.46 25.51
CA LEU A 406 -9.78 -9.99 24.72
C LEU A 406 -9.34 -11.04 23.67
N PHE A 407 -8.14 -11.62 23.82
CA PHE A 407 -7.81 -12.89 23.18
C PHE A 407 -8.80 -13.96 23.65
N ALA A 408 -9.35 -14.73 22.72
CA ALA A 408 -10.27 -15.81 23.03
C ALA A 408 -9.85 -17.12 22.37
N THR A 409 -10.08 -18.24 23.06
CA THR A 409 -9.76 -19.57 22.54
C THR A 409 -10.71 -20.64 23.05
N ARG A 410 -10.83 -21.73 22.29
CA ARG A 410 -11.53 -22.94 22.75
C ARG A 410 -10.79 -23.57 23.94
N PRO A 411 -11.50 -24.19 24.88
CA PRO A 411 -10.91 -24.73 26.11
C PRO A 411 -9.84 -25.80 25.83
N GLY A 412 -10.01 -26.59 24.77
CA GLY A 412 -9.05 -27.64 24.38
C GLY A 412 -7.66 -27.14 23.99
N ASN A 413 -7.49 -25.84 23.75
CA ASN A 413 -6.22 -25.23 23.37
C ASN A 413 -5.38 -24.79 24.58
N LEU A 414 -5.97 -24.78 25.78
CA LEU A 414 -5.30 -24.39 27.01
C LEU A 414 -4.84 -25.64 27.79
N PRO A 415 -3.53 -25.94 27.86
CA PRO A 415 -3.02 -27.11 28.55
C PRO A 415 -3.14 -26.94 30.07
N ILE A 416 -4.16 -27.57 30.66
CA ILE A 416 -4.52 -27.43 32.09
C ILE A 416 -3.36 -27.69 33.08
N ASN A 417 -2.44 -28.59 32.72
CA ASN A 417 -1.30 -28.97 33.56
C ASN A 417 -0.07 -28.09 33.35
N ASN A 418 -0.15 -27.07 32.49
CA ASN A 418 0.98 -26.17 32.23
C ASN A 418 1.27 -25.30 33.47
N PRO A 419 2.54 -25.13 33.87
CA PRO A 419 2.91 -24.33 35.04
C PRO A 419 2.38 -22.89 34.99
N HIS A 420 2.31 -22.30 33.78
CA HIS A 420 1.93 -20.92 33.50
C HIS A 420 0.42 -20.72 33.27
N ILE A 421 -0.41 -21.76 33.47
CA ILE A 421 -1.86 -21.64 33.20
C ILE A 421 -2.57 -20.57 34.06
N GLY A 422 -1.99 -20.21 35.21
CA GLY A 422 -2.50 -19.13 36.07
C GLY A 422 -2.10 -17.72 35.60
N GLU A 423 -1.22 -17.61 34.61
CA GLU A 423 -0.69 -16.36 34.07
C GLU A 423 -1.43 -16.05 32.76
N LEU A 424 -2.28 -15.01 32.79
CA LEU A 424 -3.20 -14.73 31.68
C LEU A 424 -2.47 -14.32 30.39
N ASP A 425 -1.34 -13.65 30.53
CA ASP A 425 -0.42 -13.28 29.44
C ASP A 425 0.28 -14.49 28.79
N ALA A 426 0.25 -15.67 29.41
CA ALA A 426 0.70 -16.92 28.79
C ALA A 426 -0.34 -17.54 27.85
N TRP A 427 -1.63 -17.27 28.06
CA TRP A 427 -2.71 -17.95 27.35
C TRP A 427 -2.67 -17.83 25.83
N PRO A 428 -2.39 -16.65 25.23
CA PRO A 428 -2.28 -16.55 23.78
C PRO A 428 -1.26 -17.50 23.20
N TRP A 429 -0.08 -17.57 23.83
CA TRP A 429 1.02 -18.41 23.39
C TRP A 429 0.72 -19.89 23.61
N LEU A 430 0.16 -20.27 24.75
CA LEU A 430 -0.27 -21.65 24.99
C LEU A 430 -1.30 -22.13 23.95
N ALA A 431 -2.26 -21.26 23.61
CA ALA A 431 -3.25 -21.57 22.60
C ALA A 431 -2.63 -21.67 21.19
N VAL A 432 -1.77 -20.71 20.81
CA VAL A 432 -1.04 -20.77 19.53
C VAL A 432 -0.18 -22.04 19.45
N GLN A 433 0.45 -22.45 20.55
CA GLN A 433 1.21 -23.70 20.62
C GLN A 433 0.34 -24.91 20.27
N SER A 434 -0.95 -24.92 20.61
CA SER A 434 -1.84 -26.03 20.29
C SER A 434 -2.15 -26.11 18.79
N VAL A 435 -2.35 -24.97 18.12
CA VAL A 435 -2.78 -24.91 16.70
C VAL A 435 -1.61 -24.85 15.71
N GLY A 436 -0.44 -24.36 16.12
CA GLY A 436 0.71 -24.15 15.24
C GLY A 436 0.51 -22.98 14.27
N ASP A 437 1.20 -23.02 13.12
CA ASP A 437 1.11 -22.00 12.07
C ASP A 437 -0.06 -22.26 11.10
N ASN A 438 -1.23 -22.64 11.64
CA ASN A 438 -2.43 -22.84 10.84
C ASN A 438 -3.25 -21.54 10.79
N PRO A 439 -3.20 -20.76 9.69
CA PRO A 439 -3.92 -19.49 9.60
C PRO A 439 -5.44 -19.68 9.67
N ASP A 440 -6.00 -20.81 9.20
CA ASP A 440 -7.45 -21.07 9.23
C ASP A 440 -8.00 -21.27 10.66
N ALA A 441 -7.10 -21.54 11.62
CA ALA A 441 -7.43 -21.72 13.03
C ALA A 441 -7.41 -20.41 13.83
N ILE A 442 -6.83 -19.35 13.29
CA ILE A 442 -6.60 -18.07 13.98
C ILE A 442 -7.33 -16.96 13.23
N HIS A 443 -8.34 -16.38 13.88
CA HIS A 443 -9.18 -15.35 13.25
C HIS A 443 -8.98 -13.97 13.87
N HIS A 444 -8.76 -12.98 13.00
CA HIS A 444 -8.73 -11.58 13.39
C HIS A 444 -10.08 -10.91 13.16
N ILE A 445 -10.59 -10.23 14.19
CA ILE A 445 -11.72 -9.31 14.04
C ILE A 445 -11.16 -7.88 13.97
N PRO A 446 -11.13 -7.22 12.79
CA PRO A 446 -10.54 -5.89 12.60
C PRO A 446 -11.47 -4.78 13.13
N ARG A 447 -11.84 -4.87 14.40
CA ARG A 447 -12.69 -3.94 15.14
C ARG A 447 -12.08 -3.67 16.49
N ILE A 448 -12.18 -2.41 16.91
CA ILE A 448 -11.82 -1.98 18.26
C ILE A 448 -12.90 -2.53 19.20
N LEU A 449 -12.60 -3.63 19.89
CA LEU A 449 -13.55 -4.30 20.79
C LEU A 449 -13.17 -4.19 22.27
N TYR A 450 -11.98 -3.67 22.55
CA TYR A 450 -11.56 -3.32 23.90
C TYR A 450 -10.66 -2.08 23.91
N HIS A 451 -10.71 -1.35 25.02
CA HIS A 451 -10.01 -0.11 25.27
C HIS A 451 -9.07 -0.29 26.46
N ARG A 452 -7.77 -0.04 26.23
CA ARG A 452 -6.74 -0.24 27.26
C ARG A 452 -6.68 0.93 28.23
N TRP A 453 -6.66 0.64 29.53
CA TRP A 453 -6.56 1.64 30.60
C TRP A 453 -5.15 2.21 30.78
N LYS A 454 -4.09 1.40 30.59
CA LYS A 454 -2.68 1.83 30.72
C LYS A 454 -1.86 1.53 29.45
N ASN A 455 -0.74 2.24 29.32
CA ASN A 455 0.24 2.05 28.25
C ASN A 455 1.19 0.87 28.51
N ALA A 456 0.97 0.12 29.59
CA ALA A 456 1.76 -1.06 29.87
C ALA A 456 1.19 -2.18 29.00
N GLU A 457 1.84 -2.44 27.87
CA GLU A 457 1.80 -3.79 27.31
C GLU A 457 2.16 -4.74 28.46
N LEU A 458 1.29 -5.72 28.73
CA LEU A 458 1.80 -6.88 29.43
C LEU A 458 2.92 -7.42 28.54
N PRO A 459 4.16 -7.55 29.05
CA PRO A 459 5.18 -8.25 28.32
C PRO A 459 4.61 -9.61 27.95
N ALA A 460 4.85 -10.08 26.72
CA ALA A 460 4.57 -11.47 26.40
C ALA A 460 5.13 -12.36 27.50
N HIS A 461 4.38 -13.37 27.95
CA HIS A 461 4.94 -14.33 28.89
C HIS A 461 6.09 -15.07 28.18
N VAL A 462 7.33 -14.64 28.43
CA VAL A 462 8.51 -14.97 27.61
C VAL A 462 8.69 -16.49 27.52
N ASP A 463 8.48 -17.22 28.61
CA ASP A 463 8.65 -18.67 28.61
C ASP A 463 7.53 -19.39 27.84
N ALA A 464 6.31 -18.86 27.87
CA ALA A 464 5.19 -19.42 27.10
C ALA A 464 5.38 -19.16 25.60
N GLN A 465 5.80 -17.94 25.24
CA GLN A 465 6.18 -17.60 23.88
C GLN A 465 7.33 -18.48 23.38
N ARG A 466 8.42 -18.62 24.16
CA ARG A 466 9.55 -19.51 23.83
C ARG A 466 9.14 -20.96 23.66
N SER A 467 8.15 -21.44 24.41
CA SER A 467 7.62 -22.80 24.24
C SER A 467 6.96 -23.03 22.87
N CYS A 468 6.59 -21.96 22.17
CA CYS A 468 6.02 -22.01 20.83
C CYS A 468 7.08 -21.97 19.72
N ASP A 469 8.29 -21.47 20.00
CA ASP A 469 9.34 -21.25 19.00
C ASP A 469 9.60 -22.51 18.17
N ALA A 470 9.73 -23.67 18.82
CA ALA A 470 10.00 -24.94 18.14
C ALA A 470 8.89 -25.37 17.16
N LYS A 471 7.63 -24.97 17.39
CA LYS A 471 6.48 -25.35 16.54
C LYS A 471 6.19 -24.31 15.46
N LEU A 472 6.32 -23.02 15.78
CA LEU A 472 6.00 -21.92 14.85
C LEU A 472 7.19 -21.53 13.98
N ALA A 473 8.39 -21.59 14.54
CA ALA A 473 9.61 -21.16 13.89
C ALA A 473 10.77 -22.12 14.21
N PRO A 474 10.75 -23.36 13.68
CA PRO A 474 11.85 -24.30 13.86
C PRO A 474 13.20 -23.65 13.50
N GLY A 475 14.21 -23.82 14.36
CA GLY A 475 15.53 -23.23 14.17
C GLY A 475 15.63 -21.74 14.51
N LEU A 476 14.62 -21.15 15.18
CA LEU A 476 14.68 -19.77 15.66
C LEU A 476 15.63 -19.62 16.85
N HIS A 477 16.42 -18.55 16.81
CA HIS A 477 17.19 -17.99 17.91
C HIS A 477 16.74 -16.55 18.14
N ARG A 478 16.32 -16.26 19.37
CA ARG A 478 15.99 -14.91 19.78
C ARG A 478 17.29 -14.17 20.12
N THR A 479 17.51 -13.04 19.46
CA THR A 479 18.60 -12.12 19.76
C THR A 479 18.03 -10.87 20.42
N VAL A 480 18.83 -10.18 21.24
CA VAL A 480 18.49 -8.84 21.71
C VAL A 480 19.22 -7.89 20.78
N THR A 481 18.49 -7.03 20.07
CA THR A 481 19.12 -6.01 19.23
C THR A 481 19.74 -4.92 20.11
N ASP A 482 20.64 -4.11 19.55
CA ASP A 482 21.28 -2.99 20.27
C ASP A 482 20.27 -1.98 20.84
N ASN A 483 19.04 -1.96 20.30
CA ASN A 483 17.93 -1.12 20.75
C ASN A 483 17.06 -1.77 21.84
N GLY A 484 17.41 -2.98 22.32
CA GLY A 484 16.64 -3.73 23.30
C GLY A 484 15.37 -4.39 22.74
N GLU A 485 15.21 -4.45 21.42
CA GLU A 485 14.09 -5.13 20.75
C GLU A 485 14.40 -6.63 20.57
N ASN A 486 13.35 -7.47 20.50
CA ASN A 486 13.49 -8.90 20.24
C ASN A 486 13.80 -9.13 18.75
N GLY A 487 15.08 -9.31 18.43
CA GLY A 487 15.51 -9.76 17.11
C GLY A 487 15.19 -11.24 16.91
N LEU A 488 14.74 -11.60 15.72
CA LEU A 488 14.53 -12.99 15.32
C LEU A 488 15.59 -13.38 14.30
N ALA A 489 16.43 -14.36 14.64
CA ALA A 489 17.44 -14.90 13.74
C ALA A 489 17.23 -16.41 13.59
N TRP A 490 17.41 -16.95 12.39
CA TRP A 490 17.32 -18.40 12.17
C TRP A 490 18.70 -19.03 12.07
N GLU A 491 18.79 -20.29 12.48
CA GLU A 491 19.99 -21.11 12.36
C GLU A 491 20.56 -21.06 10.95
N SER A 492 21.89 -21.06 10.87
CA SER A 492 22.55 -21.20 9.58
C SER A 492 22.40 -22.63 9.09
N PRO A 493 22.11 -22.86 7.80
CA PRO A 493 22.13 -24.20 7.27
C PRO A 493 23.55 -24.78 7.39
N VAL A 494 23.64 -26.10 7.61
CA VAL A 494 24.92 -26.82 7.63
C VAL A 494 25.64 -26.67 6.30
N GLU A 495 24.89 -26.75 5.20
CA GLU A 495 25.36 -26.49 3.84
C GLU A 495 24.55 -25.34 3.22
N TRP A 496 25.27 -24.31 2.78
CA TRP A 496 24.63 -23.16 2.13
C TRP A 496 24.26 -23.50 0.68
N PRO A 497 22.98 -23.35 0.30
CA PRO A 497 22.53 -23.67 -1.06
C PRO A 497 23.15 -22.72 -2.08
N THR A 498 23.29 -23.19 -3.32
CA THR A 498 23.72 -22.35 -4.43
C THR A 498 22.67 -21.27 -4.74
N VAL A 499 23.12 -20.02 -4.88
CA VAL A 499 22.29 -18.87 -5.26
C VAL A 499 22.77 -18.31 -6.60
N SER A 500 21.84 -18.09 -7.52
CA SER A 500 22.10 -17.32 -8.74
C SER A 500 21.46 -15.93 -8.61
N LEU A 501 22.28 -14.88 -8.61
CA LEU A 501 21.83 -13.49 -8.70
C LEU A 501 21.69 -13.09 -10.17
N ILE A 502 20.50 -12.70 -10.58
CA ILE A 502 20.10 -12.41 -11.95
C ILE A 502 19.95 -10.89 -12.10
N ILE A 503 20.72 -10.30 -13.02
CA ILE A 503 20.81 -8.85 -13.21
C ILE A 503 20.51 -8.51 -14.68
N PRO A 504 19.28 -8.09 -15.02
CA PRO A 504 18.98 -7.55 -16.35
C PRO A 504 19.62 -6.16 -16.49
N THR A 505 20.19 -5.86 -17.66
CA THR A 505 20.84 -4.57 -17.91
C THR A 505 20.74 -4.13 -19.36
N ARG A 506 20.79 -2.81 -19.57
CA ARG A 506 20.94 -2.12 -20.85
C ARG A 506 21.64 -0.79 -20.56
N ASP A 507 22.82 -0.59 -21.10
CA ASP A 507 23.63 0.63 -20.97
C ASP A 507 23.91 1.04 -19.50
N HIS A 508 24.36 2.28 -19.29
CA HIS A 508 24.62 2.86 -17.96
C HIS A 508 25.66 2.09 -17.14
N PHE A 509 26.87 2.01 -17.69
CA PHE A 509 28.05 1.38 -17.07
C PHE A 509 28.15 1.63 -15.55
N GLU A 510 28.04 2.89 -15.12
CA GLU A 510 28.25 3.28 -13.72
C GLU A 510 27.29 2.58 -12.74
N LEU A 511 26.04 2.37 -13.14
CA LEU A 511 25.05 1.66 -12.31
C LEU A 511 25.42 0.19 -12.18
N LEU A 512 25.63 -0.48 -13.33
CA LEU A 512 25.96 -1.90 -13.37
C LEU A 512 27.29 -2.19 -12.65
N HIS A 513 28.29 -1.31 -12.81
CA HIS A 513 29.57 -1.41 -12.13
C HIS A 513 29.41 -1.35 -10.62
N ARG A 514 28.74 -0.32 -10.10
CA ARG A 514 28.48 -0.20 -8.66
C ARG A 514 27.72 -1.40 -8.11
N CYS A 515 26.72 -1.88 -8.86
CA CYS A 515 25.94 -3.06 -8.51
C CYS A 515 26.84 -4.30 -8.38
N ILE A 516 27.54 -4.70 -9.45
CA ILE A 516 28.38 -5.90 -9.46
C ILE A 516 29.50 -5.80 -8.43
N GLU A 517 30.21 -4.67 -8.33
CA GLU A 517 31.29 -4.53 -7.35
C GLU A 517 30.79 -4.60 -5.89
N SER A 518 29.55 -4.18 -5.62
CA SER A 518 28.93 -4.36 -4.31
C SER A 518 28.58 -5.83 -4.05
N LEU A 519 28.01 -6.52 -5.04
CA LEU A 519 27.59 -7.92 -4.92
C LEU A 519 28.78 -8.87 -4.78
N LEU A 520 29.91 -8.60 -5.45
CA LEU A 520 31.16 -9.37 -5.29
C LEU A 520 31.73 -9.32 -3.86
N LYS A 521 31.33 -8.34 -3.04
CA LYS A 521 31.75 -8.24 -1.63
C LYS A 521 30.85 -9.03 -0.68
N THR A 522 29.74 -9.58 -1.17
CA THR A 522 28.79 -10.38 -0.39
C THR A 522 29.50 -11.56 0.26
N ASP A 523 29.32 -11.72 1.56
CA ASP A 523 29.78 -12.90 2.29
C ASP A 523 28.77 -14.03 2.10
N TYR A 524 28.93 -14.78 1.01
CA TYR A 524 28.15 -15.99 0.75
C TYR A 524 29.01 -17.03 0.01
N PRO A 525 29.04 -18.30 0.45
CA PRO A 525 30.05 -19.25 -0.03
C PRO A 525 29.79 -19.79 -1.45
N ASN A 526 28.52 -19.91 -1.86
CA ASN A 526 28.10 -20.58 -3.09
C ASN A 526 27.17 -19.69 -3.91
N MET A 527 27.71 -18.63 -4.51
CA MET A 527 26.95 -17.65 -5.29
C MET A 527 27.49 -17.55 -6.72
N GLU A 528 26.59 -17.43 -7.69
CA GLU A 528 26.90 -17.02 -9.06
C GLU A 528 26.15 -15.74 -9.43
N ILE A 529 26.71 -14.95 -10.34
CA ILE A 529 26.07 -13.76 -10.89
C ILE A 529 25.85 -13.97 -12.38
N ILE A 530 24.62 -13.79 -12.84
CA ILE A 530 24.21 -13.83 -14.24
C ILE A 530 23.71 -12.45 -14.64
N VAL A 531 24.45 -11.79 -15.52
CA VAL A 531 24.04 -10.53 -16.15
C VAL A 531 23.40 -10.84 -17.48
N ILE A 532 22.24 -10.26 -17.75
CA ILE A 532 21.53 -10.41 -19.02
C ILE A 532 21.47 -9.07 -19.71
N ASP A 533 22.31 -8.95 -20.73
CA ASP A 533 22.42 -7.76 -21.56
C ASP A 533 21.30 -7.74 -22.60
N ASN A 534 20.49 -6.68 -22.56
CA ASN A 534 19.37 -6.46 -23.45
C ASN A 534 19.74 -5.39 -24.49
N ASP A 535 20.70 -5.66 -25.38
CA ASP A 535 21.18 -4.72 -26.40
C ASP A 535 21.80 -3.43 -25.85
N SER A 536 22.79 -3.53 -24.94
CA SER A 536 23.64 -2.38 -24.63
C SER A 536 24.39 -1.91 -25.88
N VAL A 537 24.51 -0.59 -26.05
CA VAL A 537 25.18 0.07 -27.18
C VAL A 537 26.26 1.05 -26.74
N GLU A 538 26.24 1.49 -25.48
CA GLU A 538 27.25 2.39 -24.94
C GLU A 538 28.63 1.69 -24.90
N PRO A 539 29.69 2.32 -25.45
CA PRO A 539 31.02 1.71 -25.50
C PRO A 539 31.55 1.29 -24.12
N ASP A 540 31.31 2.10 -23.09
CA ASP A 540 31.77 1.81 -21.73
C ASP A 540 31.00 0.64 -21.12
N ALA A 541 29.70 0.52 -21.38
CA ALA A 541 28.88 -0.59 -20.92
C ALA A 541 29.33 -1.91 -21.58
N LEU A 542 29.55 -1.90 -22.90
CA LEU A 542 30.06 -3.07 -23.64
C LEU A 542 31.45 -3.50 -23.16
N ALA A 543 32.36 -2.54 -22.98
CA ALA A 543 33.70 -2.80 -22.46
C ALA A 543 33.65 -3.42 -21.07
N TYR A 544 32.74 -2.95 -20.21
CA TYR A 544 32.57 -3.50 -18.87
C TYR A 544 31.94 -4.89 -18.88
N LEU A 545 30.93 -5.15 -19.72
CA LEU A 545 30.32 -6.47 -19.89
C LEU A 545 31.35 -7.54 -20.32
N ASP A 546 32.33 -7.15 -21.15
CA ASP A 546 33.45 -8.03 -21.50
C ASP A 546 34.44 -8.20 -20.34
N HIS A 547 34.69 -7.14 -19.57
CA HIS A 547 35.57 -7.20 -18.40
C HIS A 547 35.02 -8.09 -17.29
N VAL A 548 33.72 -8.01 -16.95
CA VAL A 548 33.14 -8.76 -15.82
C VAL A 548 33.13 -10.27 -16.03
N LYS A 549 33.19 -10.75 -17.29
CA LYS A 549 33.37 -12.18 -17.59
C LYS A 549 34.65 -12.75 -16.95
N SER A 550 35.67 -11.92 -16.73
CA SER A 550 36.91 -12.33 -16.03
C SER A 550 36.76 -12.45 -14.50
N LYS A 551 35.65 -11.97 -13.93
CA LYS A 551 35.32 -12.01 -12.50
C LYS A 551 34.31 -13.11 -12.15
N ASP A 552 34.29 -14.19 -12.93
CA ASP A 552 33.31 -15.30 -12.82
C ASP A 552 31.83 -14.85 -12.92
N VAL A 553 31.56 -13.74 -13.60
CA VAL A 553 30.20 -13.28 -13.93
C VAL A 553 29.79 -13.83 -15.29
N ASN A 554 28.66 -14.53 -15.35
CA ASN A 554 28.12 -15.04 -16.61
C ASN A 554 27.31 -13.94 -17.32
N VAL A 555 27.67 -13.59 -18.55
CA VAL A 555 26.97 -12.57 -19.33
C VAL A 555 26.23 -13.23 -20.49
N ILE A 556 24.90 -13.09 -20.51
CA ILE A 556 24.01 -13.67 -21.50
C ILE A 556 23.39 -12.54 -22.33
N GLN A 557 23.35 -12.72 -23.64
CA GLN A 557 22.68 -11.80 -24.56
C GLN A 557 21.19 -12.13 -24.68
N HIS A 558 20.34 -11.11 -24.61
CA HIS A 558 18.91 -11.16 -24.87
C HIS A 558 18.47 -9.97 -25.73
N PRO A 559 18.74 -9.99 -27.04
CA PRO A 559 18.40 -8.88 -27.92
C PRO A 559 16.89 -8.73 -28.09
N GLY A 560 16.43 -7.49 -28.28
CA GLY A 560 15.04 -7.15 -28.60
C GLY A 560 14.39 -6.12 -27.66
N PRO A 561 13.07 -5.90 -27.82
CA PRO A 561 12.31 -5.01 -26.96
C PRO A 561 12.44 -5.40 -25.48
N PHE A 562 12.51 -4.41 -24.60
CA PHE A 562 12.67 -4.65 -23.18
C PHE A 562 11.42 -5.36 -22.62
N ASN A 563 11.64 -6.53 -22.03
CA ASN A 563 10.64 -7.31 -21.31
C ASN A 563 11.33 -7.92 -20.09
N PHE A 564 11.16 -7.29 -18.94
CA PHE A 564 11.81 -7.68 -17.68
C PHE A 564 11.49 -9.13 -17.32
N SER A 565 10.22 -9.54 -17.48
CA SER A 565 9.76 -10.90 -17.20
C SER A 565 10.43 -11.93 -18.11
N ALA A 566 10.48 -11.68 -19.42
CA ALA A 566 11.11 -12.59 -20.39
C ALA A 566 12.63 -12.72 -20.17
N ILE A 567 13.30 -11.60 -19.88
CA ILE A 567 14.74 -11.57 -19.60
C ILE A 567 15.07 -12.44 -18.38
N ASN A 568 14.32 -12.26 -17.29
CA ASN A 568 14.48 -13.02 -16.06
C ASN A 568 14.10 -14.50 -16.23
N ASN A 569 13.01 -14.81 -16.95
CA ASN A 569 12.63 -16.18 -17.29
C ASN A 569 13.75 -16.91 -18.03
N ARG A 570 14.35 -16.26 -19.03
CA ARG A 570 15.49 -16.81 -19.78
C ARG A 570 16.68 -17.06 -18.86
N ALA A 571 17.00 -16.15 -17.96
CA ALA A 571 18.11 -16.31 -17.04
C ALA A 571 17.94 -17.53 -16.12
N VAL A 572 16.74 -17.72 -15.57
CA VAL A 572 16.41 -18.89 -14.72
C VAL A 572 16.60 -20.23 -15.45
N GLN A 573 16.39 -20.25 -16.78
CA GLN A 573 16.64 -21.45 -17.59
C GLN A 573 18.14 -21.79 -17.73
N HIS A 574 19.04 -20.82 -17.57
CA HIS A 574 20.48 -21.01 -17.72
C HIS A 574 21.20 -21.41 -16.43
N THR A 575 20.55 -21.25 -15.27
CA THR A 575 21.11 -21.62 -13.97
C THR A 575 20.53 -22.94 -13.44
N LYS A 576 21.39 -23.67 -12.71
CA LYS A 576 21.02 -24.85 -11.90
C LYS A 576 21.07 -24.55 -10.40
N ALA A 577 21.23 -23.29 -10.01
CA ALA A 577 21.22 -22.88 -8.61
C ALA A 577 19.92 -23.30 -7.94
N THR A 578 20.01 -23.62 -6.65
CA THR A 578 18.84 -24.03 -5.86
C THR A 578 17.93 -22.83 -5.62
N LEU A 579 18.53 -21.66 -5.40
CA LEU A 579 17.85 -20.40 -5.13
C LEU A 579 18.14 -19.38 -6.23
N ILE A 580 17.15 -18.54 -6.51
CA ILE A 580 17.21 -17.45 -7.49
C ILE A 580 17.05 -16.13 -6.75
N GLY A 581 17.90 -15.15 -7.07
CA GLY A 581 17.74 -13.76 -6.63
C GLY A 581 17.58 -12.83 -7.84
N PHE A 582 16.45 -12.13 -7.94
CA PHE A 582 16.29 -11.03 -8.91
C PHE A 582 16.85 -9.75 -8.31
N ILE A 583 17.76 -9.10 -9.04
CA ILE A 583 18.45 -7.90 -8.62
C ILE A 583 18.46 -6.89 -9.78
N ASN A 584 17.93 -5.69 -9.57
CA ASN A 584 18.07 -4.63 -10.58
C ASN A 584 19.53 -4.16 -10.69
N ASN A 585 19.93 -3.65 -11.85
CA ASN A 585 21.31 -3.20 -12.10
C ASN A 585 21.71 -1.90 -11.38
N ASP A 586 20.79 -1.25 -10.66
CA ASP A 586 20.98 -0.03 -9.86
C ASP A 586 20.85 -0.28 -8.35
N ILE A 587 21.04 -1.54 -7.94
CA ILE A 587 21.07 -1.98 -6.54
C ILE A 587 22.50 -2.05 -6.03
N GLU A 588 22.74 -1.54 -4.82
CA GLU A 588 24.01 -1.68 -4.11
C GLU A 588 23.79 -2.32 -2.73
N ALA A 589 24.50 -3.42 -2.47
CA ALA A 589 24.47 -4.06 -1.15
C ALA A 589 25.17 -3.18 -0.10
N ILE A 590 24.47 -2.85 0.99
CA ILE A 590 25.01 -2.01 2.08
C ILE A 590 25.82 -2.86 3.06
N ASP A 591 25.26 -3.99 3.48
CA ASP A 591 25.91 -4.95 4.37
C ASP A 591 26.38 -6.20 3.62
N ARG A 592 27.49 -6.82 4.05
CA ARG A 592 28.04 -8.01 3.38
C ARG A 592 27.25 -9.28 3.65
N GLY A 593 26.54 -9.36 4.77
CA GLY A 593 25.76 -10.51 5.22
C GLY A 593 24.31 -10.55 4.72
N TRP A 594 23.88 -9.56 3.93
CA TRP A 594 22.50 -9.41 3.45
C TRP A 594 21.92 -10.70 2.84
N LEU A 595 22.71 -11.40 2.01
CA LEU A 595 22.25 -12.60 1.30
C LEU A 595 22.07 -13.78 2.25
N ARG A 596 22.95 -13.95 3.24
CA ARG A 596 22.80 -14.99 4.27
C ARG A 596 21.51 -14.79 5.06
N THR A 597 21.18 -13.55 5.40
CA THR A 597 19.93 -13.19 6.08
C THR A 597 18.71 -13.59 5.26
N MET A 598 18.64 -13.17 4.00
CA MET A 598 17.50 -13.50 3.13
C MET A 598 17.37 -15.01 2.89
N VAL A 599 18.49 -15.72 2.68
CA VAL A 599 18.50 -17.18 2.50
C VAL A 599 17.99 -17.91 3.74
N ARG A 600 18.38 -17.50 4.95
CA ARG A 600 17.86 -18.11 6.19
C ARG A 600 16.33 -18.01 6.27
N HIS A 601 15.75 -16.87 5.90
CA HIS A 601 14.29 -16.74 5.85
C HIS A 601 13.67 -17.62 4.75
N LEU A 602 14.28 -17.69 3.57
CA LEU A 602 13.75 -18.46 2.45
C LEU A 602 13.78 -19.98 2.69
N LEU A 603 14.74 -20.48 3.46
CA LEU A 603 14.85 -21.89 3.81
C LEU A 603 13.78 -22.37 4.80
N ARG A 604 13.04 -21.44 5.42
CA ARG A 604 11.98 -21.79 6.36
C ARG A 604 10.83 -22.53 5.66
N PRO A 605 10.08 -23.36 6.40
CA PRO A 605 8.88 -24.00 5.88
C PRO A 605 7.90 -22.98 5.29
N ASN A 606 7.32 -23.31 4.14
CA ASN A 606 6.28 -22.54 3.46
C ASN A 606 6.64 -21.10 3.05
N VAL A 607 7.89 -20.65 3.16
CA VAL A 607 8.32 -19.35 2.59
C VAL A 607 8.65 -19.54 1.11
N GLY A 608 7.96 -18.78 0.24
CA GLY A 608 8.12 -18.84 -1.22
C GLY A 608 9.02 -17.75 -1.77
N ALA A 609 9.00 -16.56 -1.17
CA ALA A 609 9.88 -15.45 -1.54
C ALA A 609 10.25 -14.58 -0.33
N VAL A 610 11.42 -13.93 -0.43
CA VAL A 610 11.95 -13.00 0.55
C VAL A 610 12.38 -11.71 -0.13
N GLY A 611 11.92 -10.57 0.38
CA GLY A 611 12.32 -9.22 -0.07
C GLY A 611 13.15 -8.49 0.98
N ALA A 612 14.07 -7.65 0.52
CA ALA A 612 14.92 -6.82 1.36
C ALA A 612 14.30 -5.44 1.64
N LYS A 613 14.81 -4.74 2.66
CA LYS A 613 14.57 -3.30 2.84
C LYS A 613 15.39 -2.53 1.82
N LEU A 614 14.72 -1.84 0.90
CA LEU A 614 15.37 -0.97 -0.07
C LEU A 614 15.31 0.48 0.40
N LEU A 615 16.44 1.18 0.28
CA LEU A 615 16.61 2.57 0.68
C LEU A 615 16.88 3.43 -0.55
N TRP A 616 16.38 4.67 -0.52
CA TRP A 616 16.91 5.73 -1.37
C TRP A 616 18.23 6.28 -0.79
N PRO A 617 19.09 6.94 -1.61
CA PRO A 617 20.39 7.47 -1.16
C PRO A 617 20.32 8.40 0.06
N ASN A 618 19.18 9.05 0.28
CA ASN A 618 18.93 9.92 1.44
C ASN A 618 18.57 9.17 2.74
N GLY A 619 18.60 7.83 2.75
CA GLY A 619 18.27 7.00 3.91
C GLY A 619 16.77 6.79 4.15
N MET A 620 15.91 7.35 3.30
CA MET A 620 14.47 7.08 3.34
C MET A 620 14.18 5.69 2.79
N VAL A 621 13.19 5.02 3.37
CA VAL A 621 12.77 3.69 2.93
C VAL A 621 12.01 3.79 1.62
N GLN A 622 12.46 3.07 0.61
CA GLN A 622 11.79 2.95 -0.68
C GLN A 622 10.86 1.73 -0.72
N HIS A 623 11.28 0.62 -0.11
CA HIS A 623 10.51 -0.61 -0.09
C HIS A 623 10.55 -1.28 1.28
N ALA A 624 9.41 -1.29 1.96
CA ALA A 624 9.14 -2.16 3.11
C ALA A 624 8.09 -3.25 2.80
N GLY A 625 8.08 -3.78 1.57
CA GLY A 625 7.00 -4.64 1.07
C GLY A 625 5.98 -3.87 0.21
N VAL A 626 4.99 -4.59 -0.32
CA VAL A 626 3.88 -4.05 -1.13
C VAL A 626 2.56 -4.26 -0.38
N VAL A 627 1.75 -3.20 -0.33
CA VAL A 627 0.36 -3.22 0.12
C VAL A 627 -0.55 -3.26 -1.10
N LEU A 628 -1.49 -4.21 -1.12
CA LEU A 628 -2.51 -4.28 -2.15
C LEU A 628 -3.65 -3.28 -1.86
N GLY A 629 -4.19 -2.68 -2.91
CA GLY A 629 -5.21 -1.64 -2.84
C GLY A 629 -4.66 -0.22 -2.60
N LEU A 630 -3.38 -0.06 -2.25
CA LEU A 630 -2.77 1.27 -2.08
C LEU A 630 -2.80 2.01 -3.43
N HIS A 631 -3.18 3.28 -3.41
CA HIS A 631 -3.46 4.08 -4.61
C HIS A 631 -4.49 3.47 -5.57
N GLY A 632 -5.40 2.62 -5.07
CA GLY A 632 -6.43 1.95 -5.84
C GLY A 632 -5.98 0.72 -6.63
N LEU A 633 -4.71 0.28 -6.48
CA LEU A 633 -4.22 -0.95 -7.12
C LEU A 633 -3.21 -1.68 -6.23
N VAL A 634 -1.98 -1.19 -6.17
CA VAL A 634 -0.88 -1.70 -5.33
C VAL A 634 0.13 -0.57 -5.12
N GLY A 635 0.87 -0.61 -4.01
CA GLY A 635 1.95 0.34 -3.78
C GLY A 635 2.96 -0.11 -2.74
N HIS A 636 4.15 0.46 -2.82
CA HIS A 636 5.21 0.25 -1.84
C HIS A 636 4.80 0.86 -0.49
N THR A 637 5.25 0.26 0.59
CA THR A 637 5.00 0.78 1.95
C THR A 637 6.29 1.26 2.60
N GLY A 638 6.13 2.17 3.58
CA GLY A 638 7.23 2.75 4.34
C GLY A 638 7.87 3.98 3.71
N ASN A 639 7.34 4.50 2.59
CA ASN A 639 7.93 5.65 1.88
C ASN A 639 8.01 6.96 2.68
N ASN A 640 7.33 7.03 3.82
CA ASN A 640 7.40 8.12 4.77
C ASN A 640 8.29 7.82 5.99
N TRP A 641 9.03 6.72 5.99
CA TRP A 641 9.92 6.31 7.08
C TRP A 641 11.38 6.51 6.70
N HIS A 642 12.17 7.04 7.63
CA HIS A 642 13.62 6.94 7.59
C HIS A 642 14.05 5.52 7.97
N LYS A 643 15.24 5.08 7.53
CA LYS A 643 15.77 3.73 7.83
C LYS A 643 15.80 3.42 9.34
N ASP A 644 16.00 4.43 10.18
CA ASP A 644 16.14 4.32 11.62
C ASP A 644 14.80 4.50 12.37
N ASP A 645 13.71 4.87 11.69
CA ASP A 645 12.41 4.99 12.33
C ASP A 645 11.86 3.63 12.74
N ALA A 646 11.06 3.57 13.80
CA ALA A 646 10.32 2.36 14.15
C ALA A 646 9.22 2.04 13.12
N GLY A 647 8.68 3.06 12.45
CA GLY A 647 7.50 2.94 11.59
C GLY A 647 6.23 2.65 12.39
N TYR A 648 5.19 2.15 11.72
CA TYR A 648 3.92 1.77 12.35
C TYR A 648 4.15 0.57 13.28
N PHE A 649 4.00 0.74 14.60
CA PHE A 649 4.18 -0.34 15.60
C PHE A 649 5.46 -1.18 15.39
N GLY A 650 6.58 -0.54 15.06
CA GLY A 650 7.87 -1.24 14.88
C GLY A 650 8.05 -1.95 13.53
N TYR A 651 7.09 -1.85 12.60
CA TYR A 651 7.11 -2.60 11.33
C TYR A 651 8.30 -2.30 10.42
N ASN A 652 9.01 -1.19 10.64
CA ASN A 652 10.20 -0.85 9.86
C ASN A 652 11.48 -1.57 10.36
N ARG A 653 11.39 -2.23 11.52
CA ARG A 653 12.50 -2.88 12.23
C ARG A 653 12.31 -4.38 12.46
N ILE A 654 11.12 -4.89 12.14
CA ILE A 654 10.72 -6.27 12.39
C ILE A 654 10.45 -7.00 11.06
N THR A 655 11.01 -8.20 10.92
CA THR A 655 10.64 -9.14 9.84
C THR A 655 9.15 -9.47 9.92
N ARG A 656 8.47 -9.42 8.77
CA ARG A 656 7.02 -9.66 8.68
C ARG A 656 6.61 -10.27 7.35
N SER A 657 5.44 -10.86 7.32
CA SER A 657 4.79 -11.27 6.10
C SER A 657 4.32 -10.05 5.30
N ALA A 658 4.35 -10.16 3.98
CA ALA A 658 3.86 -9.15 3.05
C ALA A 658 2.99 -9.80 1.97
N SER A 659 2.14 -9.00 1.32
CA SER A 659 1.34 -9.52 0.20
C SER A 659 2.19 -9.73 -1.05
N ALA A 660 3.16 -8.84 -1.28
CA ALA A 660 4.20 -8.99 -2.28
C ALA A 660 5.47 -8.21 -1.86
N VAL A 661 6.59 -8.53 -2.52
CA VAL A 661 7.87 -7.83 -2.42
C VAL A 661 8.40 -7.56 -3.82
N THR A 662 9.28 -6.56 -3.99
CA THR A 662 9.69 -6.13 -5.32
C THR A 662 10.83 -6.98 -5.91
N ALA A 663 10.79 -7.22 -7.22
CA ALA A 663 11.88 -7.89 -7.95
C ALA A 663 13.16 -7.05 -8.08
N ALA A 664 13.19 -5.80 -7.58
CA ALA A 664 14.44 -5.07 -7.44
C ALA A 664 15.42 -5.78 -6.49
N CYS A 665 14.92 -6.47 -5.47
CA CYS A 665 15.68 -7.45 -4.69
C CYS A 665 14.74 -8.51 -4.09
N LEU A 666 14.58 -9.64 -4.79
CA LEU A 666 13.70 -10.74 -4.41
C LEU A 666 14.44 -12.07 -4.51
N LEU A 667 14.45 -12.83 -3.41
CA LEU A 667 14.93 -14.22 -3.40
C LEU A 667 13.76 -15.21 -3.42
N CYS A 668 13.88 -16.28 -4.21
CA CYS A 668 12.91 -17.39 -4.23
C CYS A 668 13.60 -18.73 -4.52
N LYS A 669 12.90 -19.83 -4.26
CA LYS A 669 13.38 -21.17 -4.64
C LYS A 669 13.16 -21.38 -6.13
N ARG A 670 14.16 -21.93 -6.83
CA ARG A 670 14.03 -22.22 -8.27
C ARG A 670 12.88 -23.19 -8.56
N GLU A 671 12.67 -24.17 -7.68
CA GLU A 671 11.55 -25.12 -7.81
C GLU A 671 10.18 -24.42 -7.77
N ASP A 672 9.99 -23.48 -6.83
CA ASP A 672 8.75 -22.74 -6.67
C ASP A 672 8.54 -21.79 -7.84
N TYR A 673 9.61 -21.15 -8.33
CA TYR A 673 9.57 -20.32 -9.54
C TYR A 673 9.06 -21.09 -10.75
N LEU A 674 9.61 -22.29 -10.99
CA LEU A 674 9.19 -23.14 -12.11
C LEU A 674 7.77 -23.70 -11.91
N LEU A 675 7.41 -24.06 -10.67
CA LEU A 675 6.09 -24.59 -10.34
C LEU A 675 4.96 -23.63 -10.71
N VAL A 676 5.16 -22.32 -10.52
CA VAL A 676 4.16 -21.28 -10.85
C VAL A 676 4.34 -20.67 -12.24
N ASN A 677 5.14 -21.29 -13.11
CA ASN A 677 5.49 -20.82 -14.46
C ASN A 677 6.16 -19.43 -14.49
N GLY A 678 6.92 -19.08 -13.45
CA GLY A 678 7.72 -17.86 -13.41
C GLY A 678 6.93 -16.55 -13.55
N LEU A 679 7.65 -15.52 -14.03
CA LEU A 679 7.10 -14.20 -14.33
C LEU A 679 6.26 -14.24 -15.62
N ASP A 680 5.13 -13.55 -15.63
CA ASP A 680 4.22 -13.52 -16.79
C ASP A 680 4.68 -12.49 -17.83
N GLU A 681 5.44 -12.95 -18.81
CA GLU A 681 6.01 -12.11 -19.87
C GLU A 681 5.00 -11.54 -20.87
N ILE A 682 3.76 -12.02 -20.85
CA ILE A 682 2.69 -11.56 -21.75
C ILE A 682 1.86 -10.48 -21.07
N ASN A 683 1.42 -10.76 -19.83
CA ASN A 683 0.51 -9.88 -19.11
C ASN A 683 1.23 -8.77 -18.37
N PHE A 684 2.42 -9.05 -17.85
CA PHE A 684 3.23 -8.16 -17.01
C PHE A 684 4.68 -8.10 -17.52
N PRO A 685 4.93 -7.65 -18.77
CA PRO A 685 6.28 -7.59 -19.33
C PRO A 685 7.20 -6.60 -18.60
N VAL A 686 6.67 -5.53 -18.00
CA VAL A 686 7.49 -4.47 -17.38
C VAL A 686 7.06 -4.16 -15.95
N ASN A 687 5.77 -3.92 -15.69
CA ASN A 687 5.29 -3.56 -14.35
C ASN A 687 4.46 -4.68 -13.72
N PHE A 688 4.41 -4.70 -12.39
CA PHE A 688 3.62 -5.63 -11.56
C PHE A 688 3.96 -7.13 -11.72
N ASN A 689 5.06 -7.46 -12.41
CA ASN A 689 5.52 -8.83 -12.60
C ASN A 689 5.86 -9.52 -11.27
N ASP A 690 6.45 -8.77 -10.35
CA ASP A 690 6.82 -9.15 -8.99
C ASP A 690 5.59 -9.37 -8.10
N VAL A 691 4.60 -8.48 -8.21
CA VAL A 691 3.30 -8.63 -7.54
C VAL A 691 2.58 -9.88 -8.03
N ASP A 692 2.42 -10.06 -9.34
CA ASP A 692 1.79 -11.26 -9.91
C ASP A 692 2.49 -12.55 -9.46
N PHE A 693 3.82 -12.55 -9.45
CA PHE A 693 4.61 -13.70 -9.00
C PHE A 693 4.41 -14.00 -7.51
N CYS A 694 4.44 -12.98 -6.65
CA CYS A 694 4.16 -13.15 -5.22
C CYS A 694 2.75 -13.69 -4.98
N LEU A 695 1.75 -13.20 -5.71
CA LEU A 695 0.36 -13.68 -5.59
C LEU A 695 0.18 -15.11 -6.11
N LYS A 696 0.88 -15.51 -7.19
CA LYS A 696 0.96 -16.92 -7.63
C LYS A 696 1.58 -17.83 -6.55
N LEU A 697 2.64 -17.40 -5.89
CA LEU A 697 3.24 -18.18 -4.79
C LEU A 697 2.27 -18.31 -3.62
N ARG A 698 1.56 -17.23 -3.27
CA ARG A 698 0.56 -17.27 -2.21
C ARG A 698 -0.64 -18.14 -2.55
N SER A 699 -1.07 -18.20 -3.81
CA SER A 699 -2.20 -19.05 -4.21
C SER A 699 -1.92 -20.55 -4.04
N ILE A 700 -0.64 -20.95 -3.98
CA ILE A 700 -0.22 -22.31 -3.63
C ILE A 700 0.19 -22.47 -2.15
N GLY A 701 -0.22 -21.53 -1.29
CA GLY A 701 -0.03 -21.60 0.16
C GLY A 701 1.35 -21.15 0.66
N LYS A 702 2.18 -20.50 -0.18
CA LYS A 702 3.48 -19.97 0.25
C LYS A 702 3.33 -18.58 0.87
N ARG A 703 4.15 -18.28 1.87
CA ARG A 703 4.28 -16.95 2.48
C ARG A 703 5.34 -16.14 1.78
N ILE A 704 5.11 -14.84 1.70
CA ILE A 704 6.09 -13.86 1.22
C ILE A 704 6.57 -13.08 2.44
N VAL A 705 7.87 -13.04 2.64
CA VAL A 705 8.49 -12.42 3.82
C VAL A 705 9.27 -11.19 3.39
N TRP A 706 9.16 -10.12 4.16
CA TRP A 706 10.02 -8.95 4.05
C TRP A 706 10.87 -8.84 5.31
N THR A 707 12.18 -8.58 5.15
CA THR A 707 13.16 -8.51 6.24
C THR A 707 13.87 -7.14 6.25
N PRO A 708 13.81 -6.37 7.36
CA PRO A 708 14.59 -5.14 7.54
C PRO A 708 16.08 -5.36 7.82
N GLU A 709 16.47 -6.60 8.16
CA GLU A 709 17.84 -6.99 8.48
C GLU A 709 18.72 -7.12 7.23
N ALA A 710 18.12 -7.26 6.03
CA ALA A 710 18.81 -7.14 4.76
C ALA A 710 18.52 -5.76 4.15
N GLN A 711 19.52 -4.88 4.11
CA GLN A 711 19.41 -3.51 3.57
C GLN A 711 20.24 -3.34 2.31
N LEU A 712 19.60 -2.82 1.26
CA LEU A 712 20.25 -2.46 0.01
C LEU A 712 19.83 -1.06 -0.40
N MET A 713 20.71 -0.37 -1.11
CA MET A 713 20.44 0.91 -1.73
C MET A 713 19.87 0.69 -3.13
N HIS A 714 18.87 1.46 -3.54
CA HIS A 714 18.30 1.41 -4.89
C HIS A 714 18.18 2.83 -5.45
N ALA A 715 19.00 3.16 -6.45
CA ALA A 715 19.01 4.46 -7.11
C ALA A 715 17.92 4.56 -8.20
N GLU A 716 16.67 4.34 -7.79
CA GLU A 716 15.48 4.07 -8.60
C GLU A 716 15.38 4.75 -9.97
N SER A 717 15.04 3.96 -10.99
CA SER A 717 14.68 4.44 -12.34
C SER A 717 15.77 5.27 -13.02
N ALA A 718 17.02 5.19 -12.54
CA ALA A 718 18.15 5.90 -13.12
C ALA A 718 18.45 5.47 -14.58
N SER A 719 18.12 4.22 -14.94
CA SER A 719 18.31 3.67 -16.30
C SER A 719 17.04 3.67 -17.16
N ARG A 720 15.84 3.56 -16.56
CA ARG A 720 14.57 3.37 -17.30
C ARG A 720 13.86 4.68 -17.66
N GLY A 721 14.00 5.72 -16.84
CA GLY A 721 13.18 6.93 -16.93
C GLY A 721 11.71 6.69 -16.50
N ARG A 722 10.85 7.70 -16.67
CA ARG A 722 9.41 7.64 -16.35
C ARG A 722 8.60 7.04 -17.51
N ASP A 723 7.40 6.52 -17.22
CA ASP A 723 6.44 6.07 -18.23
C ASP A 723 5.62 7.27 -18.78
N ASP A 724 6.30 8.25 -19.37
CA ASP A 724 5.75 9.53 -19.81
C ASP A 724 5.53 9.63 -21.34
N THR A 725 5.90 8.58 -22.10
CA THR A 725 5.60 8.49 -23.54
C THR A 725 4.26 7.77 -23.77
N PRO A 726 3.51 8.08 -24.86
CA PRO A 726 2.19 7.50 -25.11
C PRO A 726 2.17 5.96 -25.15
N ASP A 727 3.19 5.34 -25.74
CA ASP A 727 3.36 3.89 -25.82
C ASP A 727 3.59 3.25 -24.43
N ARG A 728 4.39 3.89 -23.58
CA ARG A 728 4.66 3.45 -22.20
C ARG A 728 3.43 3.60 -21.32
N ARG A 729 2.70 4.72 -21.44
CA ARG A 729 1.41 4.93 -20.75
C ARG A 729 0.38 3.88 -21.13
N GLY A 730 0.21 3.63 -22.43
CA GLY A 730 -0.72 2.61 -22.92
C GLY A 730 -0.38 1.20 -22.45
N ARG A 731 0.92 0.84 -22.37
CA ARG A 731 1.36 -0.43 -21.77
C ARG A 731 1.01 -0.49 -20.28
N LEU A 732 1.38 0.53 -19.52
CA LEU A 732 1.11 0.59 -18.07
C LEU A 732 -0.38 0.47 -17.78
N ALA A 733 -1.25 1.16 -18.55
CA ALA A 733 -2.70 1.03 -18.42
C ALA A 733 -3.17 -0.42 -18.61
N ARG A 734 -2.72 -1.11 -19.67
CA ARG A 734 -3.05 -2.53 -19.89
C ARG A 734 -2.56 -3.44 -18.77
N GLU A 735 -1.36 -3.20 -18.25
CA GLU A 735 -0.82 -3.99 -17.12
C GLU A 735 -1.64 -3.76 -15.84
N LYS A 736 -2.06 -2.51 -15.56
CA LYS A 736 -2.97 -2.21 -14.43
C LYS A 736 -4.31 -2.93 -14.57
N ASP A 737 -4.93 -2.86 -15.75
CA ASP A 737 -6.21 -3.53 -16.01
C ASP A 737 -6.10 -5.04 -15.82
N ARG A 738 -5.04 -5.66 -16.34
CA ARG A 738 -4.78 -7.10 -16.18
C ARG A 738 -4.57 -7.50 -14.73
N LEU A 739 -3.84 -6.69 -13.96
CA LEU A 739 -3.61 -6.97 -12.55
C LEU A 739 -4.92 -6.93 -11.77
N MET A 740 -5.74 -5.90 -12.00
CA MET A 740 -7.06 -5.79 -11.38
C MET A 740 -7.95 -6.97 -11.79
N GLN A 741 -8.05 -7.29 -13.09
CA GLN A 741 -8.85 -8.42 -13.57
C GLN A 741 -8.46 -9.74 -12.89
N LYS A 742 -7.16 -10.02 -12.83
CA LYS A 742 -6.64 -11.29 -12.34
C LYS A 742 -6.68 -11.40 -10.82
N TRP A 743 -6.47 -10.31 -10.09
CA TRP A 743 -6.22 -10.32 -8.65
C TRP A 743 -7.15 -9.41 -7.82
N HIS A 744 -8.26 -8.90 -8.35
CA HIS A 744 -9.17 -7.97 -7.65
C HIS A 744 -9.56 -8.42 -6.24
N GLN A 745 -9.84 -9.71 -6.03
CA GLN A 745 -10.22 -10.24 -4.70
C GLN A 745 -9.12 -10.03 -3.66
N TRP A 746 -7.86 -10.21 -4.07
CA TRP A 746 -6.71 -10.03 -3.20
C TRP A 746 -6.38 -8.55 -3.04
N ILE A 747 -6.57 -7.76 -4.10
CA ILE A 747 -6.35 -6.31 -4.08
C ILE A 747 -7.31 -5.58 -3.13
N THR A 748 -8.54 -6.08 -3.00
CA THR A 748 -9.56 -5.47 -2.15
C THR A 748 -9.49 -5.94 -0.68
N ASP A 749 -8.74 -7.00 -0.39
CA ASP A 749 -8.63 -7.61 0.93
C ASP A 749 -7.19 -8.09 1.23
N ASP A 750 -6.28 -7.13 1.44
CA ASP A 750 -4.90 -7.44 1.84
C ASP A 750 -4.86 -7.92 3.32
N PRO A 751 -4.49 -9.17 3.61
CA PRO A 751 -4.47 -9.67 4.99
C PRO A 751 -3.42 -8.98 5.86
N PHE A 752 -2.35 -8.47 5.26
CA PHE A 752 -1.24 -7.84 5.98
C PHE A 752 -1.41 -6.32 6.13
N TYR A 753 -2.54 -5.76 5.70
CA TYR A 753 -2.87 -4.34 5.86
C TYR A 753 -4.28 -4.18 6.42
N ASN A 754 -4.40 -3.63 7.64
CA ASN A 754 -5.68 -3.57 8.34
C ASN A 754 -6.72 -2.73 7.56
N PRO A 755 -7.98 -3.17 7.44
CA PRO A 755 -9.01 -2.48 6.66
C PRO A 755 -9.43 -1.11 7.22
N ASN A 756 -9.08 -0.80 8.46
CA ASN A 756 -9.31 0.51 9.09
C ASN A 756 -8.25 1.56 8.70
N LEU A 757 -7.15 1.16 8.05
CA LEU A 757 -6.07 2.06 7.63
C LEU A 757 -6.32 2.67 6.26
N ASN A 758 -5.78 3.85 6.00
CA ASN A 758 -5.89 4.57 4.73
C ASN A 758 -5.25 3.82 3.53
N LEU A 759 -5.69 4.07 2.30
CA LEU A 759 -5.09 3.51 1.06
C LEU A 759 -4.59 4.60 0.09
N ASP A 760 -4.26 5.75 0.67
CA ASP A 760 -3.97 7.00 0.00
C ASP A 760 -2.49 7.06 -0.45
N ALA A 761 -1.92 8.26 -0.49
CA ALA A 761 -0.54 8.50 -0.92
C ALA A 761 0.53 7.78 -0.07
N TYR A 762 0.30 7.64 1.23
CA TYR A 762 1.25 7.05 2.18
C TYR A 762 0.56 6.01 3.03
N SER A 763 1.11 4.79 3.09
CA SER A 763 0.64 3.74 4.00
C SER A 763 0.76 4.16 5.47
N TYR A 764 -0.14 3.68 6.33
CA TYR A 764 -0.13 3.91 7.78
C TYR A 764 -0.21 5.40 8.19
N ALA A 765 -0.77 6.25 7.34
CA ALA A 765 -0.85 7.69 7.57
C ALA A 765 -2.25 8.16 8.05
N GLY A 766 -3.26 7.29 8.02
CA GLY A 766 -4.61 7.68 8.41
C GLY A 766 -5.62 6.53 8.51
N LEU A 767 -6.89 6.91 8.62
CA LEU A 767 -8.07 6.10 8.85
C LEU A 767 -8.93 6.01 7.59
N ALA A 768 -9.33 4.81 7.20
CA ALA A 768 -10.23 4.59 6.07
C ALA A 768 -11.64 5.19 6.32
N ILE A 769 -12.28 5.73 5.29
CA ILE A 769 -13.66 6.25 5.35
C ILE A 769 -14.50 5.71 4.17
N PRO A 770 -15.52 4.88 4.42
CA PRO A 770 -15.70 4.08 5.63
C PRO A 770 -14.56 3.04 5.79
N PRO A 771 -14.47 2.38 6.94
CA PRO A 771 -13.61 1.21 7.09
C PRO A 771 -13.98 0.13 6.07
N ARG A 772 -12.97 -0.57 5.55
CA ARG A 772 -13.20 -1.66 4.59
C ARG A 772 -13.72 -2.91 5.30
N GLY A 773 -14.46 -3.75 4.59
CA GLY A 773 -14.79 -5.10 5.06
C GLY A 773 -13.66 -6.07 4.71
N ARG A 774 -13.53 -7.16 5.47
CA ARG A 774 -12.79 -8.35 5.02
C ARG A 774 -13.76 -9.35 4.42
N ALA A 775 -13.33 -10.10 3.41
CA ALA A 775 -14.09 -11.24 2.94
C ALA A 775 -14.26 -12.22 4.11
N THR A 776 -15.52 -12.55 4.44
CA THR A 776 -15.78 -13.56 5.47
C THR A 776 -15.14 -14.87 5.05
N LEU A 777 -14.55 -15.62 5.99
CA LEU A 777 -14.11 -17.02 5.83
C LEU A 777 -15.28 -17.90 5.39
N GLN A 778 -15.70 -17.81 4.13
CA GLN A 778 -16.44 -18.88 3.48
C GLN A 778 -15.40 -19.91 3.08
N SER A 779 -15.44 -21.04 3.79
CA SER A 779 -14.71 -22.29 3.54
C SER A 779 -13.67 -22.23 2.42
N SER A 780 -12.41 -22.45 2.79
CA SER A 780 -11.31 -22.91 1.94
C SER A 780 -11.62 -24.28 1.31
N GLY A 781 -12.75 -24.39 0.61
CA GLY A 781 -13.02 -25.43 -0.36
C GLY A 781 -12.14 -25.15 -1.55
N LYS A 782 -11.19 -26.06 -1.79
CA LYS A 782 -10.35 -26.19 -2.97
C LYS A 782 -10.81 -25.30 -4.14
N MET A 783 -9.97 -24.32 -4.49
CA MET A 783 -9.98 -23.67 -5.79
C MET A 783 -9.77 -24.74 -6.87
N ASN A 784 -10.85 -25.41 -7.25
CA ASN A 784 -11.01 -26.11 -8.52
C ASN A 784 -12.45 -25.83 -8.95
N ASP A 785 -12.56 -25.37 -10.20
CA ASP A 785 -13.77 -25.14 -10.97
C ASP A 785 -14.55 -23.84 -10.68
N CYS A 786 -14.26 -22.84 -11.52
CA CYS A 786 -15.24 -21.86 -11.96
C CYS A 786 -16.50 -22.60 -12.44
N GLU A 787 -17.62 -22.50 -11.71
CA GLU A 787 -18.97 -22.54 -12.29
C GLU A 787 -20.10 -22.13 -11.30
N ASP A 788 -19.88 -22.11 -9.98
CA ASP A 788 -20.98 -21.93 -9.01
C ASP A 788 -21.24 -20.51 -8.46
N SER A 789 -20.72 -19.45 -9.08
CA SER A 789 -20.98 -18.05 -8.67
C SER A 789 -22.35 -17.49 -9.11
N ILE A 790 -23.24 -18.29 -9.70
CA ILE A 790 -24.53 -17.84 -10.27
C ILE A 790 -25.72 -17.99 -9.29
N ALA A 791 -25.55 -18.61 -8.12
CA ALA A 791 -26.69 -18.98 -7.27
C ALA A 791 -27.15 -17.95 -6.20
N ILE A 792 -26.66 -16.70 -6.21
CA ILE A 792 -27.16 -15.63 -5.31
C ILE A 792 -27.70 -14.45 -6.12
N ALA A 793 -28.61 -14.74 -7.05
CA ALA A 793 -29.47 -13.76 -7.73
C ALA A 793 -30.92 -14.26 -7.84
N GLY A 794 -31.34 -15.18 -6.96
CA GLY A 794 -32.60 -15.94 -7.09
C GLY A 794 -33.68 -15.64 -6.05
N LEU A 795 -33.76 -14.43 -5.48
CA LEU A 795 -34.79 -14.09 -4.47
C LEU A 795 -35.56 -12.78 -4.72
N ALA A 796 -35.51 -12.23 -5.92
CA ALA A 796 -36.26 -11.01 -6.26
C ALA A 796 -36.97 -11.10 -7.63
N GLU A 797 -37.67 -12.21 -7.93
CA GLU A 797 -38.58 -12.26 -9.08
C GLU A 797 -39.60 -13.40 -8.94
N ARG A 798 -40.52 -13.27 -7.98
CA ARG A 798 -41.82 -13.95 -8.01
C ARG A 798 -42.89 -13.00 -7.55
N ASN A 799 -43.20 -12.02 -8.39
CA ASN A 799 -44.50 -11.40 -8.50
C ASN A 799 -44.44 -10.41 -9.66
N LEU A 800 -44.91 -10.81 -10.84
CA LEU A 800 -45.76 -10.02 -11.74
C LEU A 800 -46.00 -10.80 -13.05
N ASN A 801 -47.29 -10.96 -13.34
CA ASN A 801 -47.91 -11.22 -14.64
C ASN A 801 -47.94 -12.66 -15.20
N CYS A 802 -49.01 -13.37 -14.85
CA CYS A 802 -49.80 -14.10 -15.85
C CYS A 802 -51.24 -13.56 -15.83
N THR A 803 -51.55 -12.70 -16.78
CA THR A 803 -52.92 -12.33 -17.14
C THR A 803 -53.51 -13.44 -18.02
N SER A 804 -54.66 -13.98 -17.63
CA SER A 804 -55.89 -13.94 -18.43
C SER A 804 -56.87 -15.06 -18.06
N LYS A 805 -58.12 -14.65 -17.81
CA LYS A 805 -59.38 -15.41 -17.94
C LYS A 805 -59.53 -16.59 -16.98
N THR A 806 -60.61 -16.79 -16.24
CA THR A 806 -62.01 -16.46 -16.46
C THR A 806 -62.77 -16.73 -15.17
N ASP A 807 -63.77 -15.91 -14.89
CA ASP A 807 -65.07 -16.29 -14.33
C ASP A 807 -65.26 -16.77 -12.88
N GLN A 808 -66.29 -16.14 -12.32
CA GLN A 808 -67.30 -16.68 -11.41
C GLN A 808 -67.00 -16.75 -9.90
N LYS A 809 -67.61 -15.78 -9.20
CA LYS A 809 -68.87 -15.93 -8.44
C LYS A 809 -68.81 -15.52 -6.97
N TYR A 810 -69.64 -14.50 -6.72
CA TYR A 810 -70.51 -14.28 -5.55
C TYR A 810 -69.90 -13.92 -4.19
N ARG A 811 -70.22 -12.67 -3.85
CA ARG A 811 -70.44 -12.05 -2.52
C ARG A 811 -69.22 -11.62 -1.72
#